data_AF-A0A432KG04-F1
#
_entry.id   AF-A0A432KG04-F1
#
_cell.length_a   1.000
_cell.length_b   1.000
_cell.length_c   1.000
_cell.angle_alpha   90.00
_cell.angle_beta   90.00
_cell.angle_gamma   90.00
#
_symmetry.space_group_name_H-M   'P 1'
#
loop_
_entity.id
_entity.type
_entity.pdbx_description
1 polymer ?
#
loop_
_entity_poly.entity_id
_entity_poly.type
_entity_poly.pdbx_seq_one_letter_code
_entity_poly.pdbx_strand_id
1 'polypeptide(L)'
;SLVDELVRRFLLDFKDKNIGIISVDPSKRKTGGALLGDRIRMNAINHERVYMRSLATRQSNLSISKYVKDAVSILKAAKFDLIILETSGIGQSDTQILDYSDASLYVMTPEYGAATQLEKIDMLDFADIIALNKFDKRGALDALRDVKKQYQRNHGLWEAKVDDMPVYGTIASQFNDPGTNALYKTLMDKVVEKSGADLKSTFEITDEMSEKVFIIPPNRTRYLSEISENNRGYDEWVEQQAEVADKLYGYRKSIETLQDSEIEDKDRLIKGLEEAYAKEELNFDPKNKLLIEEWSDKVQKYKDPIYSFKVRDKEIKIKTHTESLSHSQIPKVSLPKYKSWGDLLRWNLQENVPGEFPYTAGIYPFKREGEDPTRMFAGEGGPERTNKRFHYVSMDMPAKRLSTAFDSVTLYGNDPDYRPDIYGKIGNSGVSICCLDDAKKLYSGFDLADAMTSVSMTINGPAPMLLGFFMNAAVDQQCEKYIKENGLEAEVNKKIDKIFKDRGADRPQYRGELPANHNGLGLMLLGVTGDQVLTKDVYEKIKFETMAVVRGTVQADILKEDQAQNTCIFSTEFALRLMGDVQEYFIKNQVRNFYSVSISGYHIAEAGANPITQLAFTLANGFTYVEYYLSRGMDINKFGPNLSFFFSNGIDPEYAVIGRVARRIWSKALKQKYGANSRAQMLKYHIQTSGRSLHAQEIDFNDIRTTLQALYAIYDNCNSLHTNAYDEAITTPTENSVRRAMAIQLIINKELGLTKNENPIQGSFIIEELTDLVEEAVLTEFDRITERGGVLGAMETMYQRGKIQEESLYYETLKHTGEFPIIGVNTFLNSKGSPTVTPGEVIRATKEEKEYQIETLNLLNDRFEKEAKESLDRLQKAAIKNENLFAELMEATKFCSLGQITNAMFEVGGQYRRNM
;
A
#
# COMPACT_ATOMS: atom_id res chain seq x y z
N SER A 1 20.22 -5.80 14.70
CA SER A 1 18.81 -5.64 15.13
C SER A 1 18.61 -5.90 16.62
N LEU A 2 19.01 -7.06 17.15
CA LEU A 2 18.86 -7.32 18.59
C LEU A 2 19.64 -6.30 19.46
N VAL A 3 20.84 -5.91 19.03
CA VAL A 3 21.63 -4.83 19.67
C VAL A 3 20.84 -3.53 19.78
N ASP A 4 20.14 -3.12 18.72
CA ASP A 4 19.31 -1.91 18.71
C ASP A 4 18.17 -2.00 19.75
N GLU A 5 17.52 -3.16 19.84
CA GLU A 5 16.47 -3.40 20.84
C GLU A 5 17.04 -3.36 22.27
N LEU A 6 18.23 -3.90 22.51
CA LEU A 6 18.92 -3.81 23.81
C LEU A 6 19.26 -2.36 24.17
N VAL A 7 19.77 -1.57 23.23
CA VAL A 7 20.04 -0.14 23.42
C VAL A 7 18.75 0.61 23.77
N ARG A 8 17.63 0.30 23.10
CA ARG A 8 16.31 0.87 23.43
C ARG A 8 15.91 0.58 24.88
N ARG A 9 15.99 -0.68 25.34
CA ARG A 9 15.66 -1.03 26.74
C ARG A 9 16.61 -0.32 27.71
N PHE A 10 17.90 -0.26 27.39
CA PHE A 10 18.89 0.45 28.21
C PHE A 10 18.56 1.94 28.40
N LEU A 11 18.17 2.64 27.33
CA LEU A 11 17.78 4.05 27.42
C LEU A 11 16.47 4.28 28.17
N LEU A 12 15.56 3.30 28.16
CA LEU A 12 14.31 3.33 28.91
C LEU A 12 14.54 3.12 30.41
N ASP A 13 15.35 2.11 30.75
CA ASP A 13 15.65 1.65 32.11
C ASP A 13 16.58 2.62 32.85
N PHE A 14 17.63 3.11 32.17
CA PHE A 14 18.58 4.07 32.75
C PHE A 14 18.42 5.44 32.10
N LYS A 15 18.19 6.49 32.90
CA LYS A 15 18.01 7.86 32.40
C LYS A 15 19.32 8.66 32.30
N ASP A 16 20.35 8.25 33.03
CA ASP A 16 21.60 9.00 33.24
C ASP A 16 22.87 8.25 32.76
N LYS A 17 22.75 7.00 32.32
CA LYS A 17 23.88 6.16 31.87
C LYS A 17 24.14 6.28 30.37
N ASN A 18 25.41 6.09 29.98
CA ASN A 18 25.93 6.18 28.62
C ASN A 18 26.35 4.81 28.07
N ILE A 19 26.10 4.57 26.78
CA ILE A 19 26.41 3.29 26.12
C ILE A 19 27.25 3.49 24.85
N GLY A 20 28.32 2.72 24.75
CA GLY A 20 29.22 2.67 23.59
C GLY A 20 29.00 1.39 22.78
N ILE A 21 29.07 1.48 21.46
CA ILE A 21 28.83 0.35 20.55
C ILE A 21 29.96 0.28 19.52
N ILE A 22 30.54 -0.89 19.35
CA ILE A 22 31.49 -1.19 18.28
C ILE A 22 30.92 -2.35 17.48
N SER A 23 30.60 -2.14 16.21
CA SER A 23 30.13 -3.22 15.32
C SER A 23 31.17 -3.50 14.24
N VAL A 24 31.38 -4.77 13.91
CA VAL A 24 32.39 -5.21 12.94
C VAL A 24 31.74 -5.92 11.76
N ASP A 25 31.98 -5.42 10.55
CA ASP A 25 31.47 -5.98 9.30
C ASP A 25 32.58 -6.58 8.41
N PRO A 26 32.29 -7.62 7.60
CA PRO A 26 33.29 -8.29 6.78
C PRO A 26 33.74 -7.44 5.59
N SER A 27 35.03 -7.54 5.23
CA SER A 27 35.60 -6.83 4.08
C SER A 27 35.56 -7.68 2.79
N LYS A 28 35.23 -7.06 1.65
CA LYS A 28 35.30 -7.71 0.33
C LYS A 28 36.72 -7.64 -0.23
N ARG A 29 37.42 -8.77 -0.25
CA ARG A 29 38.81 -8.87 -0.73
C ARG A 29 39.02 -8.38 -2.17
N LYS A 30 38.07 -8.65 -3.07
CA LYS A 30 38.21 -8.30 -4.50
C LYS A 30 38.22 -6.79 -4.76
N THR A 31 37.47 -6.02 -3.97
CA THR A 31 37.36 -4.57 -4.14
C THR A 31 38.20 -3.78 -3.14
N GLY A 32 38.66 -4.42 -2.05
CA GLY A 32 39.38 -3.76 -0.96
C GLY A 32 38.48 -2.93 -0.02
N GLY A 33 37.19 -2.82 -0.31
CA GLY A 33 36.19 -2.11 0.50
C GLY A 33 35.37 -3.03 1.41
N ALA A 34 34.51 -2.44 2.23
CA ALA A 34 33.53 -3.13 3.07
C ALA A 34 32.19 -2.39 3.02
N LEU A 35 31.08 -3.14 3.11
CA LEU A 35 29.76 -2.58 3.33
C LEU A 35 29.50 -2.66 4.84
N LEU A 36 29.63 -1.54 5.53
CA LEU A 36 29.39 -1.46 6.98
C LEU A 36 27.89 -1.29 7.25
N GLY A 37 27.17 -2.41 7.17
CA GLY A 37 25.72 -2.49 7.19
C GLY A 37 25.09 -2.39 8.58
N ASP A 38 25.83 -2.63 9.68
CA ASP A 38 25.19 -2.73 11.00
C ASP A 38 24.49 -1.43 11.46
N ARG A 39 25.11 -0.27 11.20
CA ARG A 39 24.56 1.03 11.61
C ARG A 39 23.20 1.32 10.98
N ILE A 40 22.91 0.79 9.78
CA ILE A 40 21.62 1.02 9.11
C ILE A 40 20.44 0.42 9.89
N ARG A 41 20.70 -0.57 10.76
CA ARG A 41 19.70 -1.27 11.56
C ARG A 41 19.43 -0.61 12.93
N MET A 42 20.21 0.41 13.28
CA MET A 42 20.21 1.01 14.60
C MET A 42 19.31 2.26 14.61
N ASN A 43 18.10 2.13 15.15
CA ASN A 43 17.14 3.24 15.29
C ASN A 43 17.29 3.97 16.64
N ALA A 44 17.61 3.24 17.71
CA ALA A 44 17.68 3.76 19.08
C ALA A 44 18.98 4.52 19.38
N ILE A 45 19.95 4.53 18.46
CA ILE A 45 21.26 5.16 18.68
C ILE A 45 21.29 6.67 18.44
N ASN A 46 20.22 7.26 17.91
CA ASN A 46 20.13 8.71 17.71
C ASN A 46 19.79 9.42 19.04
N HIS A 47 20.70 9.32 20.00
CA HIS A 47 20.58 9.89 21.34
C HIS A 47 21.97 10.32 21.82
N GLU A 48 22.08 11.47 22.49
CA GLU A 48 23.34 12.01 23.02
C GLU A 48 24.13 11.06 23.95
N ARG A 49 23.46 10.06 24.56
CA ARG A 49 24.04 9.08 25.49
C ARG A 49 24.58 7.83 24.78
N VAL A 50 24.47 7.78 23.45
CA VAL A 50 24.85 6.61 22.65
C VAL A 50 25.95 7.00 21.67
N TYR A 51 27.04 6.22 21.67
CA TYR A 51 28.09 6.33 20.66
C TYR A 51 28.22 4.99 19.93
N MET A 52 28.25 5.02 18.60
CA MET A 52 28.48 3.82 17.78
C MET A 52 29.64 4.03 16.82
N ARG A 53 30.54 3.05 16.70
CA ARG A 53 31.58 2.99 15.68
C ARG A 53 31.55 1.66 14.91
N SER A 54 31.32 1.75 13.60
CA SER A 54 31.46 0.60 12.68
C SER A 54 32.93 0.42 12.25
N LEU A 55 33.41 -0.81 12.32
CA LEU A 55 34.74 -1.23 11.90
C LEU A 55 34.61 -2.31 10.81
N ALA A 56 35.65 -2.42 9.97
CA ALA A 56 35.78 -3.52 9.04
C ALA A 56 36.77 -4.54 9.60
N THR A 57 36.57 -5.84 9.32
CA THR A 57 37.54 -6.89 9.69
C THR A 57 38.92 -6.62 9.06
N ARG A 58 38.96 -6.14 7.80
CA ARG A 58 40.16 -5.86 6.99
C ARG A 58 41.10 -7.05 6.80
N GLN A 59 40.68 -8.24 7.19
CA GLN A 59 41.41 -9.51 7.08
C GLN A 59 40.45 -10.61 6.66
N SER A 60 40.96 -11.63 5.95
CA SER A 60 40.16 -12.79 5.55
C SER A 60 40.01 -13.76 6.73
N ASN A 61 38.81 -14.33 6.90
CA ASN A 61 38.51 -15.39 7.87
C ASN A 61 38.65 -14.98 9.35
N LEU A 62 38.55 -13.70 9.68
CA LEU A 62 38.47 -13.20 11.06
C LEU A 62 37.15 -12.48 11.26
N SER A 63 36.55 -12.66 12.45
CA SER A 63 35.28 -12.05 12.84
C SER A 63 35.42 -10.67 13.51
N ILE A 64 36.65 -10.33 13.91
CA ILE A 64 36.99 -9.07 14.59
C ILE A 64 38.08 -8.30 13.83
N SER A 65 38.14 -6.99 14.06
CA SER A 65 39.22 -6.14 13.55
C SER A 65 40.43 -6.21 14.47
N LYS A 66 41.65 -6.14 13.92
CA LYS A 66 42.89 -6.06 14.72
C LYS A 66 42.96 -4.88 15.70
N TYR A 67 42.10 -3.87 15.54
CA TYR A 67 42.05 -2.67 16.37
C TYR A 67 40.86 -2.65 17.36
N VAL A 68 40.12 -3.75 17.51
CA VAL A 68 38.98 -3.83 18.43
C VAL A 68 39.43 -3.53 19.87
N LYS A 69 40.57 -4.08 20.31
CA LYS A 69 41.12 -3.84 21.65
C LYS A 69 41.32 -2.36 21.92
N ASP A 70 41.97 -1.66 21.00
CA ASP A 70 42.26 -0.23 21.13
C ASP A 70 40.96 0.59 21.18
N ALA A 71 39.98 0.25 20.34
CA ALA A 71 38.69 0.91 20.33
C ALA A 71 37.93 0.73 21.66
N VAL A 72 37.93 -0.48 22.21
CA VAL A 72 37.34 -0.77 23.54
C VAL A 72 38.06 0.02 24.63
N SER A 73 39.40 0.05 24.63
CA SER A 73 40.18 0.84 25.61
C SER A 73 39.87 2.33 25.55
N ILE A 74 39.66 2.89 24.35
CA ILE A 74 39.27 4.30 24.18
C ILE A 74 37.88 4.55 24.79
N LEU A 75 36.90 3.69 24.53
CA LEU A 75 35.56 3.86 25.11
C LEU A 75 35.57 3.70 26.64
N LYS A 76 36.37 2.77 27.18
CA LYS A 76 36.60 2.66 28.63
C LYS A 76 37.20 3.94 29.20
N ALA A 77 38.21 4.51 28.53
CA ALA A 77 38.82 5.78 28.95
C ALA A 77 37.86 6.98 28.86
N ALA A 78 36.92 6.95 27.91
CA ALA A 78 35.85 7.93 27.77
C ALA A 78 34.70 7.75 28.79
N LYS A 79 34.81 6.78 29.70
CA LYS A 79 33.88 6.52 30.81
C LYS A 79 32.44 6.21 30.38
N PHE A 80 32.28 5.41 29.32
CA PHE A 80 30.99 4.79 29.02
C PHE A 80 30.64 3.75 30.09
N ASP A 81 29.37 3.70 30.51
CA ASP A 81 28.90 2.79 31.55
C ASP A 81 28.76 1.34 31.04
N LEU A 82 28.39 1.18 29.76
CA LEU A 82 28.30 -0.11 29.07
C LEU A 82 28.92 -0.01 27.67
N ILE A 83 29.66 -1.05 27.26
CA ILE A 83 30.22 -1.16 25.90
C ILE A 83 29.71 -2.46 25.27
N ILE A 84 29.01 -2.36 24.13
CA ILE A 84 28.60 -3.49 23.32
C ILE A 84 29.58 -3.66 22.16
N LEU A 85 30.06 -4.89 21.97
CA LEU A 85 30.91 -5.28 20.85
C LEU A 85 30.17 -6.34 20.01
N GLU A 86 29.83 -5.99 18.78
CA GLU A 86 29.16 -6.85 17.80
C GLU A 86 30.20 -7.32 16.76
N THR A 87 30.34 -8.64 16.61
CA THR A 87 31.25 -9.25 15.63
C THR A 87 30.60 -9.34 14.25
N SER A 88 31.39 -9.60 13.21
CA SER A 88 30.80 -10.04 11.93
C SER A 88 30.21 -11.45 12.07
N GLY A 89 29.44 -11.92 11.09
CA GLY A 89 28.91 -13.29 11.07
C GLY A 89 30.01 -14.33 11.30
N ILE A 90 29.89 -15.09 12.40
CA ILE A 90 30.89 -16.07 12.82
C ILE A 90 30.57 -17.48 12.29
N GLY A 91 31.62 -18.28 12.11
CA GLY A 91 31.50 -19.72 11.86
C GLY A 91 31.20 -20.49 13.15
N GLN A 92 31.06 -21.81 13.05
CA GLN A 92 30.74 -22.68 14.20
C GLN A 92 31.86 -22.71 15.27
N SER A 93 33.11 -22.42 14.91
CA SER A 93 34.29 -22.60 15.77
C SER A 93 35.00 -21.30 16.18
N ASP A 94 34.34 -20.14 16.07
CA ASP A 94 34.96 -18.85 16.37
C ASP A 94 34.50 -18.32 17.72
N THR A 95 35.46 -18.12 18.63
CA THR A 95 35.27 -17.69 20.02
C THR A 95 36.08 -16.43 20.36
N GLN A 96 36.66 -15.75 19.37
CA GLN A 96 37.62 -14.65 19.59
C GLN A 96 37.04 -13.47 20.38
N ILE A 97 35.72 -13.32 20.39
CA ILE A 97 35.03 -12.24 21.13
C ILE A 97 35.27 -12.30 22.64
N LEU A 98 35.45 -13.50 23.20
CA LEU A 98 35.60 -13.74 24.63
C LEU A 98 36.86 -13.07 25.20
N ASP A 99 37.91 -12.92 24.40
CA ASP A 99 39.17 -12.27 24.81
C ASP A 99 39.00 -10.74 25.02
N TYR A 100 37.87 -10.17 24.57
CA TYR A 100 37.60 -8.74 24.56
C TYR A 100 36.33 -8.34 25.34
N SER A 101 35.60 -9.31 25.92
CA SER A 101 34.31 -9.06 26.58
C SER A 101 34.25 -9.63 27.99
N ASP A 102 33.66 -8.87 28.92
CA ASP A 102 33.45 -9.30 30.31
C ASP A 102 32.27 -10.30 30.44
N ALA A 103 31.26 -10.17 29.57
CA ALA A 103 30.14 -11.10 29.42
C ALA A 103 29.86 -11.36 27.94
N SER A 104 29.28 -12.51 27.60
CA SER A 104 29.08 -12.94 26.21
C SER A 104 27.63 -13.35 25.92
N LEU A 105 27.13 -12.90 24.77
CA LEU A 105 25.80 -13.23 24.25
C LEU A 105 25.96 -13.89 22.88
N TYR A 106 25.57 -15.16 22.75
CA TYR A 106 25.52 -15.83 21.46
C TYR A 106 24.14 -15.70 20.83
N VAL A 107 24.07 -15.17 19.61
CA VAL A 107 22.81 -14.99 18.88
C VAL A 107 22.75 -15.98 17.72
N MET A 108 21.70 -16.79 17.67
CA MET A 108 21.46 -17.78 16.61
C MET A 108 20.01 -17.75 16.14
N THR A 109 19.70 -18.43 15.02
CA THR A 109 18.33 -18.61 14.51
C THR A 109 17.85 -20.04 14.72
N PRO A 110 16.53 -20.32 14.63
CA PRO A 110 16.00 -21.68 14.64
C PRO A 110 16.51 -22.59 13.51
N GLU A 111 17.16 -22.03 12.48
CA GLU A 111 17.62 -22.73 11.29
C GLU A 111 19.12 -23.08 11.41
N TYR A 112 19.46 -24.06 12.26
CA TYR A 112 20.84 -24.55 12.44
C TYR A 112 21.09 -25.95 11.86
N GLY A 113 20.10 -26.52 11.16
CA GLY A 113 20.14 -27.87 10.63
C GLY A 113 19.71 -28.92 11.66
N ALA A 114 20.40 -30.06 11.72
CA ALA A 114 20.11 -31.12 12.68
C ALA A 114 20.59 -30.75 14.09
N ALA A 115 19.94 -31.27 15.14
CA ALA A 115 20.35 -31.06 16.54
C ALA A 115 21.83 -31.43 16.83
N THR A 116 22.40 -32.40 16.09
CA THR A 116 23.83 -32.78 16.20
C THR A 116 24.79 -31.68 15.73
N GLN A 117 24.31 -30.65 15.02
CA GLN A 117 25.15 -29.50 14.67
C GLN A 117 25.44 -28.62 15.88
N LEU A 118 24.55 -28.62 16.89
CA LEU A 118 24.75 -27.84 18.11
C LEU A 118 26.00 -28.30 18.88
N GLU A 119 26.36 -29.59 18.80
CA GLU A 119 27.57 -30.15 19.41
C GLU A 119 28.87 -29.63 18.77
N LYS A 120 28.79 -28.91 17.64
CA LYS A 120 29.94 -28.35 16.92
C LYS A 120 30.07 -26.84 17.08
N ILE A 121 29.13 -26.20 17.77
CA ILE A 121 29.13 -24.75 17.95
C ILE A 121 29.87 -24.43 19.24
N ASP A 122 31.13 -24.03 19.13
CA ASP A 122 32.00 -23.76 20.29
C ASP A 122 31.40 -22.67 21.18
N MET A 123 30.73 -21.67 20.62
CA MET A 123 30.08 -20.61 21.41
C MET A 123 29.00 -21.14 22.36
N LEU A 124 28.42 -22.32 22.15
CA LEU A 124 27.48 -22.92 23.10
C LEU A 124 28.18 -23.48 24.36
N ASP A 125 29.49 -23.67 24.33
CA ASP A 125 30.30 -24.06 25.50
C ASP A 125 30.70 -22.86 26.37
N PHE A 126 30.79 -21.66 25.77
CA PHE A 126 31.38 -20.49 26.42
C PHE A 126 30.42 -19.32 26.64
N ALA A 127 29.30 -19.26 25.91
CA ALA A 127 28.37 -18.14 26.03
C ALA A 127 27.72 -18.10 27.42
N ASP A 128 27.63 -16.91 27.99
CA ASP A 128 26.91 -16.73 29.26
C ASP A 128 25.40 -16.82 29.08
N ILE A 129 24.93 -16.30 27.94
CA ILE A 129 23.53 -16.24 27.58
C ILE A 129 23.42 -16.55 26.08
N ILE A 130 22.37 -17.25 25.70
CA ILE A 130 22.04 -17.52 24.29
C ILE A 130 20.71 -16.85 23.95
N ALA A 131 20.69 -16.12 22.84
CA ALA A 131 19.47 -15.62 22.21
C ALA A 131 19.18 -16.41 20.94
N LEU A 132 18.10 -17.18 20.96
CA LEU A 132 17.53 -17.80 19.78
C LEU A 132 16.58 -16.79 19.11
N ASN A 133 17.16 -15.93 18.29
CA ASN A 133 16.46 -14.83 17.63
C ASN A 133 15.73 -15.28 16.35
N LYS A 134 14.75 -14.50 15.89
CA LYS A 134 13.77 -14.92 14.88
C LYS A 134 12.92 -16.10 15.36
N PHE A 135 12.50 -16.01 16.62
CA PHE A 135 11.70 -17.03 17.30
C PHE A 135 10.31 -17.24 16.67
N ASP A 136 9.92 -16.38 15.74
CA ASP A 136 8.75 -16.50 14.91
C ASP A 136 8.87 -17.56 13.79
N LYS A 137 10.09 -18.05 13.52
CA LYS A 137 10.33 -19.05 12.47
C LYS A 137 9.81 -20.42 12.87
N ARG A 138 9.47 -21.23 11.87
CA ARG A 138 8.99 -22.60 12.07
C ARG A 138 10.06 -23.43 12.80
N GLY A 139 9.63 -24.20 13.79
CA GLY A 139 10.54 -25.06 14.58
C GLY A 139 11.26 -24.33 15.70
N ALA A 140 10.97 -23.04 15.96
CA ALA A 140 11.60 -22.27 17.03
C ALA A 140 11.45 -22.90 18.43
N LEU A 141 10.31 -23.50 18.76
CA LEU A 141 10.10 -24.17 20.04
C LEU A 141 10.98 -25.42 20.20
N ASP A 142 11.09 -26.25 19.16
CA ASP A 142 12.00 -27.40 19.15
C ASP A 142 13.46 -26.93 19.24
N ALA A 143 13.81 -25.88 18.48
CA ALA A 143 15.10 -25.24 18.53
C ALA A 143 15.46 -24.74 19.93
N LEU A 144 14.53 -24.09 20.63
CA LEU A 144 14.75 -23.62 22.01
C LEU A 144 15.07 -24.79 22.93
N ARG A 145 14.27 -25.85 22.86
CA ARG A 145 14.45 -27.06 23.68
C ARG A 145 15.81 -27.70 23.41
N ASP A 146 16.17 -27.86 22.15
CA ASP A 146 17.40 -28.53 21.75
C ASP A 146 18.63 -27.72 22.17
N VAL A 147 18.60 -26.39 22.02
CA VAL A 147 19.66 -25.49 22.48
C VAL A 147 19.75 -25.44 24.01
N LYS A 148 18.63 -25.38 24.73
CA LYS A 148 18.61 -25.48 26.21
C LYS A 148 19.25 -26.78 26.70
N LYS A 149 18.89 -27.91 26.08
CA LYS A 149 19.50 -29.21 26.39
C LYS A 149 20.99 -29.23 26.05
N GLN A 150 21.40 -28.67 24.91
CA GLN A 150 22.83 -28.59 24.57
C GLN A 150 23.59 -27.76 25.60
N TYR A 151 23.09 -26.58 25.95
CA TYR A 151 23.69 -25.71 26.95
C TYR A 151 23.86 -26.42 28.30
N GLN A 152 22.80 -27.11 28.76
CA GLN A 152 22.82 -27.90 29.98
C GLN A 152 23.93 -28.95 29.97
N ARG A 153 24.08 -29.68 28.85
CA ARG A 153 25.11 -30.71 28.67
C ARG A 153 26.51 -30.11 28.69
N ASN A 154 26.73 -29.03 27.94
CA ASN A 154 28.01 -28.35 27.83
C ASN A 154 28.52 -27.81 29.18
N HIS A 155 27.60 -27.36 30.04
CA HIS A 155 27.92 -26.79 31.35
C HIS A 155 27.80 -27.80 32.51
N GLY A 156 27.47 -29.07 32.24
CA GLY A 156 27.34 -30.12 33.26
C GLY A 156 26.22 -29.90 34.28
N LEU A 157 25.16 -29.16 33.91
CA LEU A 157 24.07 -28.73 34.80
C LEU A 157 22.93 -29.76 34.89
N TRP A 158 23.25 -31.02 35.20
CA TRP A 158 22.31 -32.14 35.14
C TRP A 158 21.17 -32.09 36.17
N GLU A 159 21.41 -31.44 37.32
CA GLU A 159 20.44 -31.29 38.41
C GLU A 159 19.51 -30.07 38.25
N ALA A 160 19.86 -29.15 37.34
CA ALA A 160 19.03 -27.99 37.03
C ALA A 160 17.91 -28.37 36.05
N LYS A 161 16.77 -27.67 36.07
CA LYS A 161 15.74 -27.88 35.06
C LYS A 161 16.18 -27.29 33.73
N VAL A 162 15.83 -27.95 32.64
CA VAL A 162 16.14 -27.47 31.28
C VAL A 162 15.58 -26.06 31.04
N ASP A 163 14.40 -25.78 31.59
CA ASP A 163 13.74 -24.48 31.40
C ASP A 163 14.49 -23.31 32.06
N ASP A 164 15.30 -23.58 33.08
CA ASP A 164 16.10 -22.60 33.82
C ASP A 164 17.41 -22.22 33.09
N MET A 165 17.75 -22.91 31.99
CA MET A 165 18.96 -22.59 31.22
C MET A 165 18.84 -21.19 30.59
N PRO A 166 19.93 -20.39 30.56
CA PRO A 166 19.95 -19.00 30.08
C PRO A 166 19.87 -18.90 28.54
N VAL A 167 18.84 -19.51 27.97
CA VAL A 167 18.55 -19.55 26.54
C VAL A 167 17.15 -18.97 26.33
N TYR A 168 17.09 -17.86 25.60
CA TYR A 168 15.86 -17.08 25.42
C TYR A 168 15.47 -17.05 23.94
N GLY A 169 14.20 -17.35 23.66
CA GLY A 169 13.61 -17.09 22.35
C GLY A 169 13.31 -15.61 22.22
N THR A 170 13.83 -14.94 21.17
CA THR A 170 13.60 -13.51 20.95
C THR A 170 13.12 -13.21 19.54
N ILE A 171 12.32 -12.16 19.40
CA ILE A 171 11.86 -11.65 18.11
C ILE A 171 12.23 -10.16 18.03
N ALA A 172 13.48 -9.86 17.67
CA ALA A 172 13.95 -8.47 17.61
C ALA A 172 13.23 -7.59 16.56
N SER A 173 12.49 -8.20 15.63
CA SER A 173 11.62 -7.49 14.68
C SER A 173 10.26 -7.10 15.27
N GLN A 174 9.83 -7.78 16.34
CA GLN A 174 8.58 -7.52 17.03
C GLN A 174 8.83 -6.47 18.12
N PHE A 175 8.00 -5.43 18.09
CA PHE A 175 8.07 -4.40 19.11
C PHE A 175 7.66 -4.95 20.48
N ASN A 176 8.39 -4.51 21.52
CA ASN A 176 8.17 -4.88 22.91
C ASN A 176 8.03 -6.40 23.12
N ASP A 177 8.81 -7.16 22.36
CA ASP A 177 8.87 -8.61 22.46
C ASP A 177 9.20 -9.05 23.91
N PRO A 178 8.31 -9.82 24.57
CA PRO A 178 8.51 -10.29 25.95
C PRO A 178 9.83 -11.04 26.14
N GLY A 179 10.22 -11.89 25.18
CA GLY A 179 11.48 -12.63 25.21
C GLY A 179 12.71 -11.73 25.13
N THR A 180 12.67 -10.66 24.33
CA THR A 180 13.73 -9.65 24.31
C THR A 180 13.83 -8.88 25.63
N ASN A 181 12.69 -8.63 26.29
CA ASN A 181 12.66 -7.99 27.61
C ASN A 181 13.28 -8.89 28.69
N ALA A 182 12.91 -10.18 28.70
CA ALA A 182 13.51 -11.18 29.58
C ALA A 182 15.02 -11.36 29.34
N LEU A 183 15.43 -11.39 28.05
CA LEU A 183 16.84 -11.42 27.67
C LEU A 183 17.58 -10.19 28.19
N TYR A 184 17.04 -8.98 27.99
CA TYR A 184 17.67 -7.74 28.44
C TYR A 184 17.90 -7.75 29.95
N LYS A 185 16.87 -8.08 30.74
CA LYS A 185 16.97 -8.12 32.20
C LYS A 185 18.05 -9.12 32.66
N THR A 186 18.03 -10.34 32.10
CA THR A 186 19.01 -11.38 32.40
C THR A 186 20.43 -10.97 32.01
N LEU A 187 20.59 -10.31 30.85
CA LEU A 187 21.87 -9.80 30.39
C LEU A 187 22.43 -8.75 31.33
N MET A 188 21.60 -7.79 31.77
CA MET A 188 22.02 -6.78 32.73
C MET A 188 22.43 -7.40 34.06
N ASP A 189 21.63 -8.35 34.58
CA ASP A 189 21.94 -9.05 35.83
C ASP A 189 23.26 -9.84 35.72
N LYS A 190 23.52 -10.49 34.57
CA LYS A 190 24.77 -11.21 34.30
C LYS A 190 25.98 -10.28 34.18
N VAL A 191 25.81 -9.11 33.56
CA VAL A 191 26.86 -8.09 33.48
C VAL A 191 27.21 -7.58 34.88
N VAL A 192 26.21 -7.31 35.74
CA VAL A 192 26.43 -6.91 37.13
C VAL A 192 27.13 -8.02 37.92
N GLU A 193 26.71 -9.27 37.76
CA GLU A 193 27.32 -10.44 38.41
C GLU A 193 28.80 -10.59 38.07
N LYS A 194 29.17 -10.46 36.78
CA LYS A 194 30.56 -10.67 36.33
C LYS A 194 31.48 -9.48 36.55
N SER A 195 30.97 -8.26 36.42
CA SER A 195 31.81 -7.04 36.43
C SER A 195 31.72 -6.24 37.74
N GLY A 196 30.68 -6.45 38.54
CA GLY A 196 30.36 -5.61 39.70
C GLY A 196 29.87 -4.20 39.34
N ALA A 197 29.46 -3.96 38.08
CA ALA A 197 28.98 -2.66 37.62
C ALA A 197 27.68 -2.22 38.33
N ASP A 198 27.50 -0.91 38.50
CA ASP A 198 26.27 -0.31 39.03
C ASP A 198 25.20 -0.13 37.93
N LEU A 199 24.72 -1.26 37.41
CA LEU A 199 23.76 -1.35 36.31
C LEU A 199 22.56 -2.24 36.68
N LYS A 200 21.97 -1.99 37.85
CA LYS A 200 20.81 -2.74 38.34
C LYS A 200 19.55 -2.34 37.57
N SER A 201 19.11 -3.23 36.69
CA SER A 201 17.91 -3.02 35.87
C SER A 201 16.62 -3.05 36.69
N THR A 202 15.72 -2.11 36.42
CA THR A 202 14.36 -2.02 36.98
C THR A 202 13.28 -2.66 36.10
N PHE A 203 13.68 -3.27 34.98
CA PHE A 203 12.77 -3.90 34.04
C PHE A 203 12.07 -5.12 34.67
N GLU A 204 10.74 -5.17 34.58
CA GLU A 204 9.95 -6.30 35.06
C GLU A 204 9.87 -7.39 33.99
N ILE A 205 10.08 -8.65 34.39
CA ILE A 205 9.89 -9.83 33.53
C ILE A 205 8.42 -10.22 33.62
N THR A 206 7.75 -10.33 32.47
CA THR A 206 6.45 -11.00 32.37
C THR A 206 6.67 -12.48 32.07
N ASP A 207 5.88 -13.37 32.67
CA ASP A 207 5.90 -14.82 32.39
C ASP A 207 5.30 -15.17 31.01
N GLU A 208 5.07 -14.17 30.15
CA GLU A 208 4.53 -14.35 28.80
C GLU A 208 5.64 -14.86 27.87
N MET A 209 5.38 -15.98 27.18
CA MET A 209 6.27 -16.44 26.12
C MET A 209 6.22 -15.49 24.93
N SER A 210 7.35 -15.33 24.23
CA SER A 210 7.37 -14.69 22.91
C SER A 210 6.54 -15.50 21.92
N GLU A 211 5.27 -15.15 21.79
CA GLU A 211 4.40 -15.61 20.72
C GLU A 211 4.31 -14.51 19.65
N LYS A 212 4.64 -14.86 18.40
CA LYS A 212 4.48 -13.91 17.29
C LYS A 212 2.98 -13.72 17.02
N VAL A 213 2.55 -12.47 16.98
CA VAL A 213 1.29 -12.11 16.30
C VAL A 213 1.53 -12.22 14.80
N PHE A 214 1.19 -13.35 14.20
CA PHE A 214 1.33 -13.54 12.77
C PHE A 214 0.30 -12.69 12.02
N ILE A 215 0.78 -11.82 11.13
CA ILE A 215 -0.07 -11.08 10.18
C ILE A 215 -0.79 -12.09 9.29
N ILE A 216 -0.02 -12.99 8.68
CA ILE A 216 -0.52 -14.12 7.91
C ILE A 216 -0.22 -15.40 8.68
N PRO A 217 -1.23 -16.17 9.08
CA PRO A 217 -1.05 -17.43 9.78
C PRO A 217 -0.14 -18.41 8.99
N PRO A 218 0.76 -19.17 9.65
CA PRO A 218 1.71 -20.06 8.97
C PRO A 218 1.08 -21.10 8.03
N ASN A 219 -0.16 -21.54 8.32
CA ASN A 219 -0.91 -22.47 7.48
C ASN A 219 -1.51 -21.82 6.22
N ARG A 220 -1.47 -20.49 6.11
CA ARG A 220 -1.95 -19.72 4.95
C ARG A 220 -0.82 -19.17 4.09
N THR A 221 0.44 -19.52 4.34
CA THR A 221 1.62 -18.97 3.61
C THR A 221 1.63 -19.27 2.11
N ARG A 222 0.89 -20.29 1.65
CA ARG A 222 0.77 -20.69 0.24
C ARG A 222 -0.42 -20.08 -0.51
N TYR A 223 -1.07 -19.06 0.07
CA TYR A 223 -2.26 -18.44 -0.48
C TYR A 223 -2.15 -18.03 -1.96
N LEU A 224 -1.00 -17.53 -2.41
CA LEU A 224 -0.76 -17.11 -3.80
C LEU A 224 -0.72 -18.30 -4.76
N SER A 225 0.03 -19.37 -4.49
CA SER A 225 -0.03 -20.58 -5.33
C SER A 225 -1.40 -21.23 -5.33
N GLU A 226 -2.10 -21.25 -4.20
CA GLU A 226 -3.49 -21.74 -4.16
C GLU A 226 -4.41 -20.87 -5.05
N ILE A 227 -4.12 -19.57 -5.24
CA ILE A 227 -4.84 -18.70 -6.22
C ILE A 227 -4.42 -19.07 -7.64
N SER A 228 -3.12 -19.25 -7.90
CA SER A 228 -2.62 -19.67 -9.21
C SER A 228 -3.22 -21.00 -9.67
N GLU A 229 -3.22 -22.01 -8.80
CA GLU A 229 -3.86 -23.31 -9.02
C GLU A 229 -5.37 -23.16 -9.27
N ASN A 230 -6.05 -22.30 -8.52
CA ASN A 230 -7.47 -22.05 -8.68
C ASN A 230 -7.83 -21.39 -10.03
N ASN A 231 -7.07 -20.38 -10.44
CA ASN A 231 -7.32 -19.67 -11.69
C ASN A 231 -6.99 -20.56 -12.90
N ARG A 232 -5.85 -21.26 -12.89
CA ARG A 232 -5.50 -22.25 -13.93
C ARG A 232 -6.55 -23.36 -14.01
N GLY A 233 -7.01 -23.88 -12.86
CA GLY A 233 -8.06 -24.89 -12.82
C GLY A 233 -9.41 -24.39 -13.35
N TYR A 234 -9.75 -23.11 -13.14
CA TYR A 234 -10.92 -22.50 -13.78
C TYR A 234 -10.76 -22.43 -15.30
N ASP A 235 -9.58 -22.07 -15.79
CA ASP A 235 -9.31 -21.96 -17.23
C ASP A 235 -9.34 -23.32 -17.92
N GLU A 236 -8.74 -24.35 -17.32
CA GLU A 236 -8.86 -25.73 -17.78
C GLU A 236 -10.31 -26.22 -17.81
N TRP A 237 -11.10 -25.89 -16.79
CA TRP A 237 -12.53 -26.20 -16.77
C TRP A 237 -13.30 -25.49 -17.89
N VAL A 238 -12.99 -24.22 -18.17
CA VAL A 238 -13.62 -23.49 -19.29
C VAL A 238 -13.32 -24.17 -20.62
N GLU A 239 -12.08 -24.57 -20.86
CA GLU A 239 -11.69 -25.26 -22.10
C GLU A 239 -12.41 -26.62 -22.23
N GLN A 240 -12.45 -27.41 -21.16
CA GLN A 240 -13.19 -28.68 -21.15
C GLN A 240 -14.69 -28.47 -21.45
N GLN A 241 -15.31 -27.46 -20.86
CA GLN A 241 -16.72 -27.13 -21.09
C GLN A 241 -16.96 -26.60 -22.51
N ALA A 242 -16.04 -25.83 -23.07
CA ALA A 242 -16.11 -25.33 -24.45
C ALA A 242 -16.02 -26.49 -25.46
N GLU A 243 -15.11 -27.46 -25.24
CA GLU A 243 -15.02 -28.66 -26.07
C GLU A 243 -16.31 -29.50 -26.03
N VAL A 244 -16.89 -29.70 -24.84
CA VAL A 244 -18.18 -30.37 -24.66
C VAL A 244 -19.28 -29.62 -25.41
N ALA A 245 -19.33 -28.29 -25.28
CA ALA A 245 -20.31 -27.45 -25.96
C ALA A 245 -20.20 -27.56 -27.50
N ASP A 246 -18.99 -27.61 -28.05
CA ASP A 246 -18.78 -27.78 -29.49
C ASP A 246 -19.20 -29.15 -30.01
N LYS A 247 -18.95 -30.22 -29.25
CA LYS A 247 -19.48 -31.55 -29.60
C LYS A 247 -21.00 -31.56 -29.62
N LEU A 248 -21.64 -30.99 -28.60
CA LEU A 248 -23.10 -30.86 -28.54
C LEU A 248 -23.64 -30.04 -29.72
N TYR A 249 -22.98 -28.93 -30.07
CA TYR A 249 -23.32 -28.12 -31.24
C TYR A 249 -23.19 -28.91 -32.54
N GLY A 250 -22.10 -29.68 -32.69
CA GLY A 250 -21.85 -30.55 -33.84
C GLY A 250 -22.93 -31.62 -33.99
N TYR A 251 -23.31 -32.29 -32.90
CA TYR A 251 -24.42 -33.25 -32.90
C TYR A 251 -25.73 -32.59 -33.28
N ARG A 252 -26.06 -31.44 -32.67
CA ARG A 252 -27.26 -30.66 -32.97
C ARG A 252 -27.35 -30.30 -34.45
N LYS A 253 -26.28 -29.76 -35.02
CA LYS A 253 -26.21 -29.38 -36.44
C LYS A 253 -26.30 -30.58 -37.37
N SER A 254 -25.70 -31.71 -36.99
CA SER A 254 -25.76 -32.95 -37.77
C SER A 254 -27.18 -33.53 -37.78
N ILE A 255 -27.87 -33.51 -36.63
CA ILE A 255 -29.28 -33.91 -36.52
C ILE A 255 -30.16 -33.03 -37.40
N GLU A 256 -30.04 -31.70 -37.29
CA GLU A 256 -30.79 -30.74 -38.12
C GLU A 256 -30.56 -31.00 -39.62
N THR A 257 -29.30 -31.22 -40.03
CA THR A 257 -28.94 -31.51 -41.43
C THR A 257 -29.52 -32.85 -41.92
N LEU A 258 -29.53 -33.89 -41.08
CA LEU A 258 -30.08 -35.19 -41.43
C LEU A 258 -31.60 -35.17 -41.52
N GLN A 259 -32.28 -34.42 -40.66
CA GLN A 259 -33.73 -34.23 -40.69
C GLN A 259 -34.19 -33.72 -42.06
N ASP A 260 -33.46 -32.74 -42.59
CA ASP A 260 -33.71 -32.11 -43.89
C ASP A 260 -33.20 -32.93 -45.09
N SER A 261 -32.52 -34.06 -44.85
CA SER A 261 -31.97 -34.91 -45.92
C SER A 261 -32.96 -35.94 -46.47
N GLU A 262 -32.71 -36.41 -47.69
CA GLU A 262 -33.42 -37.51 -48.35
C GLU A 262 -32.76 -38.88 -48.11
N ILE A 263 -31.89 -39.01 -47.10
CA ILE A 263 -31.22 -40.27 -46.78
C ILE A 263 -32.25 -41.28 -46.22
N GLU A 264 -32.34 -42.47 -46.82
CA GLU A 264 -33.32 -43.50 -46.42
C GLU A 264 -33.17 -43.95 -44.96
N ASP A 265 -31.95 -44.07 -44.44
CA ASP A 265 -31.65 -44.53 -43.06
C ASP A 265 -31.52 -43.37 -42.04
N LYS A 266 -32.08 -42.19 -42.34
CA LYS A 266 -31.86 -40.99 -41.53
C LYS A 266 -32.35 -41.11 -40.09
N ASP A 267 -33.48 -41.78 -39.85
CA ASP A 267 -34.05 -41.89 -38.51
C ASP A 267 -33.15 -42.69 -37.56
N ARG A 268 -32.48 -43.74 -38.06
CA ARG A 268 -31.50 -44.51 -37.28
C ARG A 268 -30.27 -43.68 -36.96
N LEU A 269 -29.78 -42.89 -37.93
CA LEU A 269 -28.62 -42.01 -37.75
C LEU A 269 -28.93 -40.88 -36.77
N ILE A 270 -30.10 -40.25 -36.87
CA ILE A 270 -30.58 -39.22 -35.94
C ILE A 270 -30.64 -39.79 -34.53
N LYS A 271 -31.26 -40.95 -34.33
CA LYS A 271 -31.33 -41.59 -33.01
C LYS A 271 -29.95 -41.85 -32.42
N GLY A 272 -29.00 -42.34 -33.22
CA GLY A 272 -27.62 -42.55 -32.77
C GLY A 272 -26.92 -41.25 -32.35
N LEU A 273 -27.19 -40.14 -33.05
CA LEU A 273 -26.69 -38.82 -32.67
C LEU A 273 -27.38 -38.25 -31.43
N GLU A 274 -28.68 -38.49 -31.25
CA GLU A 274 -29.43 -38.09 -30.05
C GLU A 274 -28.93 -38.83 -28.80
N GLU A 275 -28.66 -40.14 -28.92
CA GLU A 275 -28.05 -40.94 -27.84
C GLU A 275 -26.64 -40.43 -27.50
N ALA A 276 -25.83 -40.09 -28.52
CA ALA A 276 -24.52 -39.50 -28.32
C ALA A 276 -24.59 -38.11 -27.68
N TYR A 277 -25.54 -37.27 -28.11
CA TYR A 277 -25.83 -35.96 -27.54
C TYR A 277 -26.19 -36.08 -26.06
N ALA A 278 -27.17 -36.93 -25.71
CA ALA A 278 -27.61 -37.12 -24.34
C ALA A 278 -26.48 -37.62 -23.43
N LYS A 279 -25.58 -38.46 -23.95
CA LYS A 279 -24.40 -38.93 -23.22
C LYS A 279 -23.39 -37.82 -22.99
N GLU A 280 -23.08 -37.03 -24.01
CA GLU A 280 -22.12 -35.93 -23.90
C GLU A 280 -22.65 -34.79 -23.02
N GLU A 281 -23.97 -34.56 -23.03
CA GLU A 281 -24.65 -33.54 -22.21
C GLU A 281 -24.44 -33.77 -20.70
N LEU A 282 -24.22 -35.01 -20.27
CA LEU A 282 -23.90 -35.34 -18.87
C LEU A 282 -22.56 -34.73 -18.41
N ASN A 283 -21.66 -34.42 -19.33
CA ASN A 283 -20.38 -33.78 -19.05
C ASN A 283 -20.47 -32.25 -19.08
N PHE A 284 -21.65 -31.69 -19.37
CA PHE A 284 -21.87 -30.26 -19.51
C PHE A 284 -22.51 -29.66 -18.25
N ASP A 285 -21.97 -28.55 -17.74
CA ASP A 285 -22.56 -27.85 -16.61
C ASP A 285 -23.93 -27.26 -17.01
N PRO A 286 -25.02 -27.58 -16.29
CA PRO A 286 -26.35 -27.06 -16.61
C PRO A 286 -26.43 -25.52 -16.63
N LYS A 287 -25.59 -24.82 -15.86
CA LYS A 287 -25.54 -23.35 -15.88
C LYS A 287 -24.97 -22.82 -17.19
N ASN A 288 -24.04 -23.55 -17.82
CA ASN A 288 -23.47 -23.18 -19.11
C ASN A 288 -24.50 -23.35 -20.25
N LYS A 289 -25.41 -24.31 -20.11
CA LYS A 289 -26.54 -24.49 -21.04
C LYS A 289 -27.45 -23.26 -21.07
N LEU A 290 -27.80 -22.71 -19.90
CA LEU A 290 -28.58 -21.48 -19.81
C LEU A 290 -27.89 -20.31 -20.54
N LEU A 291 -26.57 -20.18 -20.43
CA LEU A 291 -25.82 -19.13 -21.15
C LEU A 291 -25.96 -19.24 -22.67
N ILE A 292 -25.95 -20.47 -23.21
CA ILE A 292 -26.11 -20.72 -24.65
C ILE A 292 -27.56 -20.43 -25.08
N GLU A 293 -28.54 -20.92 -24.32
CA GLU A 293 -29.97 -20.76 -24.63
C GLU A 293 -30.41 -19.29 -24.57
N GLU A 294 -29.92 -18.53 -23.60
CA GLU A 294 -30.26 -17.11 -23.38
C GLU A 294 -29.38 -16.13 -24.20
N TRP A 295 -28.41 -16.63 -24.98
CA TRP A 295 -27.47 -15.77 -25.71
C TRP A 295 -28.17 -14.82 -26.69
N SER A 296 -29.21 -15.28 -27.39
CA SER A 296 -29.98 -14.44 -28.31
C SER A 296 -30.65 -13.27 -27.60
N ASP A 297 -31.17 -13.51 -26.41
CA ASP A 297 -31.86 -12.51 -25.60
C ASP A 297 -30.87 -11.48 -25.06
N LYS A 298 -29.69 -11.94 -24.62
CA LYS A 298 -28.58 -11.07 -24.25
C LYS A 298 -28.14 -10.19 -25.42
N VAL A 299 -27.99 -10.76 -26.61
CA VAL A 299 -27.65 -10.00 -27.82
C VAL A 299 -28.71 -8.96 -28.13
N GLN A 300 -29.99 -9.32 -28.03
CA GLN A 300 -31.09 -8.40 -28.29
C GLN A 300 -31.10 -7.24 -27.29
N LYS A 301 -30.87 -7.52 -25.99
CA LYS A 301 -30.82 -6.50 -24.93
C LYS A 301 -29.79 -5.40 -25.19
N TYR A 302 -28.64 -5.73 -25.78
CA TYR A 302 -27.61 -4.74 -26.16
C TYR A 302 -27.88 -4.06 -27.52
N LYS A 303 -28.77 -4.63 -28.35
CA LYS A 303 -29.23 -4.01 -29.61
C LYS A 303 -30.42 -3.06 -29.40
N ASP A 304 -31.26 -3.34 -28.42
CA ASP A 304 -32.42 -2.51 -28.08
C ASP A 304 -32.00 -1.06 -27.82
N PRO A 305 -32.79 -0.04 -28.20
CA PRO A 305 -32.38 1.36 -28.06
C PRO A 305 -32.04 1.79 -26.63
N ILE A 306 -32.63 1.12 -25.64
CA ILE A 306 -32.47 1.42 -24.22
C ILE A 306 -32.14 0.14 -23.47
N TYR A 307 -31.07 0.18 -22.68
CA TYR A 307 -30.73 -0.85 -21.70
C TYR A 307 -31.14 -0.38 -20.29
N SER A 308 -31.99 -1.16 -19.63
CA SER A 308 -32.41 -0.94 -18.23
C SER A 308 -31.68 -1.88 -17.29
N PHE A 309 -31.16 -1.35 -16.17
CA PHE A 309 -30.63 -2.14 -15.05
C PHE A 309 -30.86 -1.44 -13.71
N LYS A 310 -30.78 -2.19 -12.61
CA LYS A 310 -30.99 -1.66 -11.26
C LYS A 310 -29.67 -1.41 -10.53
N VAL A 311 -29.55 -0.26 -9.89
CA VAL A 311 -28.46 0.08 -8.96
C VAL A 311 -29.06 0.57 -7.65
N ARG A 312 -28.86 -0.18 -6.56
CA ARG A 312 -29.41 0.14 -5.22
C ARG A 312 -30.91 0.52 -5.30
N ASP A 313 -31.69 -0.35 -5.95
CA ASP A 313 -33.14 -0.22 -6.19
C ASP A 313 -33.61 0.90 -7.13
N LYS A 314 -32.68 1.68 -7.71
CA LYS A 314 -33.00 2.67 -8.76
C LYS A 314 -32.83 2.04 -10.13
N GLU A 315 -33.83 2.17 -10.99
CA GLU A 315 -33.72 1.81 -12.41
C GLU A 315 -32.92 2.88 -13.16
N ILE A 316 -31.85 2.47 -13.83
CA ILE A 316 -31.04 3.30 -14.71
C ILE A 316 -31.30 2.85 -16.14
N LYS A 317 -31.60 3.83 -17.00
CA LYS A 317 -31.87 3.65 -18.43
C LYS A 317 -30.76 4.31 -19.23
N ILE A 318 -30.08 3.54 -20.08
CA ILE A 318 -28.95 4.02 -20.89
C ILE A 318 -29.22 3.74 -22.36
N LYS A 319 -28.92 4.71 -23.23
CA LYS A 319 -28.93 4.48 -24.68
C LYS A 319 -27.80 3.55 -25.05
N THR A 320 -28.10 2.48 -25.78
CA THR A 320 -27.10 1.48 -26.22
C THR A 320 -26.26 1.94 -27.41
N HIS A 321 -26.71 2.98 -28.13
CA HIS A 321 -26.04 3.49 -29.32
C HIS A 321 -25.81 5.00 -29.23
N THR A 322 -24.76 5.45 -29.92
CA THR A 322 -24.45 6.86 -30.15
C THR A 322 -24.47 7.12 -31.65
N GLU A 323 -25.18 8.15 -32.09
CA GLU A 323 -25.21 8.55 -33.50
C GLU A 323 -23.96 9.36 -33.87
N SER A 324 -23.26 8.97 -34.94
CA SER A 324 -22.13 9.70 -35.49
C SER A 324 -22.58 10.86 -36.41
N LEU A 325 -21.65 11.74 -36.79
CA LEU A 325 -21.91 12.78 -37.80
C LEU A 325 -22.32 12.22 -39.16
N SER A 326 -21.97 10.96 -39.45
CA SER A 326 -22.39 10.24 -40.67
C SER A 326 -23.68 9.44 -40.46
N HIS A 327 -24.44 9.71 -39.39
CA HIS A 327 -25.68 9.04 -39.01
C HIS A 327 -25.56 7.55 -38.74
N SER A 328 -24.34 7.06 -38.52
CA SER A 328 -24.12 5.66 -38.14
C SER A 328 -24.44 5.48 -36.66
N GLN A 329 -25.23 4.46 -36.33
CA GLN A 329 -25.52 4.08 -34.95
C GLN A 329 -24.37 3.25 -34.40
N ILE A 330 -23.47 3.87 -33.65
CA ILE A 330 -22.30 3.22 -33.07
C ILE A 330 -22.72 2.55 -31.75
N PRO A 331 -22.60 1.23 -31.60
CA PRO A 331 -22.96 0.55 -30.37
C PRO A 331 -21.95 0.87 -29.25
N LYS A 332 -22.47 1.18 -28.06
CA LYS A 332 -21.65 1.35 -26.86
C LYS A 332 -20.98 0.04 -26.44
N VAL A 333 -21.64 -1.10 -26.61
CA VAL A 333 -21.04 -2.42 -26.38
C VAL A 333 -21.25 -3.28 -27.61
N SER A 334 -20.17 -3.78 -28.18
CA SER A 334 -20.18 -4.69 -29.34
C SER A 334 -20.10 -6.14 -28.88
N LEU A 335 -20.89 -7.02 -29.51
CA LEU A 335 -20.92 -8.45 -29.18
C LEU A 335 -20.31 -9.30 -30.31
N PRO A 336 -19.69 -10.44 -29.99
CA PRO A 336 -19.11 -11.31 -31.00
C PRO A 336 -20.18 -11.93 -31.90
N LYS A 337 -19.78 -12.31 -33.11
CA LYS A 337 -20.63 -12.97 -34.11
C LYS A 337 -20.37 -14.48 -34.19
N TYR A 338 -19.93 -15.08 -33.09
CA TYR A 338 -19.65 -16.51 -33.02
C TYR A 338 -20.92 -17.34 -33.23
N LYS A 339 -20.73 -18.54 -33.80
CA LYS A 339 -21.81 -19.50 -34.05
C LYS A 339 -21.60 -20.82 -33.30
N SER A 340 -20.34 -21.22 -33.12
CA SER A 340 -19.99 -22.39 -32.30
C SER A 340 -20.39 -22.14 -30.85
N TRP A 341 -20.90 -23.18 -30.19
CA TRP A 341 -21.25 -23.10 -28.79
C TRP A 341 -20.00 -23.04 -27.90
N GLY A 342 -18.91 -23.70 -28.29
CA GLY A 342 -17.63 -23.62 -27.58
C GLY A 342 -17.05 -22.20 -27.56
N ASP A 343 -16.98 -21.53 -28.72
CA ASP A 343 -16.48 -20.16 -28.81
C ASP A 343 -17.34 -19.18 -28.01
N LEU A 344 -18.67 -19.32 -28.10
CA LEU A 344 -19.61 -18.49 -27.32
C LEU A 344 -19.41 -18.69 -25.82
N LEU A 345 -19.24 -19.94 -25.39
CA LEU A 345 -19.07 -20.27 -23.98
C LEU A 345 -17.72 -19.77 -23.45
N ARG A 346 -16.63 -20.03 -24.18
CA ARG A 346 -15.29 -19.54 -23.83
C ARG A 346 -15.31 -18.02 -23.66
N TRP A 347 -15.88 -17.29 -24.62
CA TRP A 347 -15.96 -15.83 -24.56
C TRP A 347 -16.75 -15.33 -23.34
N ASN A 348 -17.92 -15.92 -23.04
CA ASN A 348 -18.73 -15.53 -21.87
C ASN A 348 -18.05 -15.87 -20.54
N LEU A 349 -17.25 -16.93 -20.47
CA LEU A 349 -16.59 -17.37 -19.24
C LEU A 349 -15.24 -16.71 -18.98
N GLN A 350 -14.55 -16.22 -20.01
CA GLN A 350 -13.23 -15.58 -19.92
C GLN A 350 -13.24 -14.05 -20.03
N GLU A 351 -14.11 -13.49 -20.88
CA GLU A 351 -14.11 -12.05 -21.15
C GLU A 351 -15.41 -11.37 -20.76
N ASN A 352 -16.51 -11.93 -21.26
CA ASN A 352 -17.87 -11.45 -21.12
C ASN A 352 -18.06 -9.95 -21.50
N VAL A 353 -19.30 -9.47 -21.43
CA VAL A 353 -19.61 -8.04 -21.52
C VAL A 353 -19.15 -7.31 -20.25
N PRO A 354 -18.89 -5.98 -20.32
CA PRO A 354 -18.71 -5.17 -19.13
C PRO A 354 -19.87 -5.36 -18.13
N GLY A 355 -19.57 -5.42 -16.84
CA GLY A 355 -20.56 -5.56 -15.77
C GLY A 355 -20.95 -7.00 -15.40
N GLU A 356 -20.41 -8.01 -16.09
CA GLU A 356 -20.63 -9.42 -15.79
C GLU A 356 -19.33 -10.17 -15.52
N PHE A 357 -19.39 -11.21 -14.69
CA PHE A 357 -18.23 -12.05 -14.36
C PHE A 357 -17.61 -12.67 -15.64
N PRO A 358 -16.27 -12.71 -15.79
CA PRO A 358 -15.22 -12.35 -14.83
C PRO A 358 -14.79 -10.86 -14.84
N TYR A 359 -15.64 -9.97 -15.36
CA TYR A 359 -15.47 -8.50 -15.38
C TYR A 359 -14.25 -8.02 -16.17
N THR A 360 -13.71 -8.86 -17.06
CA THR A 360 -12.50 -8.59 -17.85
C THR A 360 -12.63 -7.26 -18.61
N ALA A 361 -13.76 -7.04 -19.28
CA ALA A 361 -14.05 -5.82 -20.05
C ALA A 361 -14.51 -4.61 -19.22
N GLY A 362 -14.64 -4.74 -17.90
CA GLY A 362 -15.09 -3.69 -16.99
C GLY A 362 -16.13 -4.18 -15.97
N ILE A 363 -16.25 -3.45 -14.87
CA ILE A 363 -17.11 -3.82 -13.73
C ILE A 363 -18.54 -3.28 -13.78
N TYR A 364 -18.84 -2.39 -14.73
CA TYR A 364 -20.17 -1.81 -14.91
C TYR A 364 -20.65 -2.09 -16.34
N PRO A 365 -21.98 -2.29 -16.55
CA PRO A 365 -22.53 -2.53 -17.88
C PRO A 365 -22.21 -1.43 -18.90
N PHE A 366 -22.18 -0.18 -18.42
CA PHE A 366 -21.78 1.00 -19.19
C PHE A 366 -20.99 1.96 -18.29
N LYS A 367 -20.18 2.80 -18.91
CA LYS A 367 -19.51 3.94 -18.29
C LYS A 367 -20.54 4.94 -17.76
N ARG A 368 -20.18 5.69 -16.70
CA ARG A 368 -21.07 6.70 -16.10
C ARG A 368 -21.25 7.88 -17.04
N GLU A 369 -22.48 8.32 -17.23
CA GLU A 369 -22.77 9.61 -17.88
C GLU A 369 -22.63 10.75 -16.86
N GLY A 370 -21.87 11.80 -17.19
CA GLY A 370 -21.71 12.99 -16.36
C GLY A 370 -20.65 12.94 -15.25
N GLU A 371 -19.97 11.80 -15.06
CA GLU A 371 -18.82 11.65 -14.14
C GLU A 371 -17.64 11.04 -14.91
N ASP A 372 -16.89 11.89 -15.62
CA ASP A 372 -15.67 11.47 -16.32
C ASP A 372 -14.64 10.90 -15.31
N PRO A 373 -13.80 9.92 -15.73
CA PRO A 373 -12.80 9.31 -14.84
C PRO A 373 -11.68 10.26 -14.43
N THR A 374 -11.64 11.47 -15.00
CA THR A 374 -10.66 12.51 -14.76
C THR A 374 -10.48 12.78 -13.26
N ARG A 375 -9.24 12.62 -12.80
CA ARG A 375 -8.83 12.96 -11.45
C ARG A 375 -7.43 13.55 -11.50
N MET A 376 -7.32 14.86 -11.28
CA MET A 376 -6.05 15.57 -11.33
C MET A 376 -5.41 15.64 -9.95
N PHE A 377 -4.12 15.33 -9.93
CA PHE A 377 -3.25 15.43 -8.77
C PHE A 377 -2.87 16.90 -8.55
N ALA A 378 -3.06 17.39 -7.33
CA ALA A 378 -2.68 18.75 -6.95
C ALA A 378 -2.19 18.80 -5.50
N GLY A 379 -1.19 19.64 -5.25
CA GLY A 379 -0.61 19.89 -3.95
C GLY A 379 0.63 20.75 -4.08
N GLU A 380 0.56 21.97 -3.58
CA GLU A 380 1.68 22.93 -3.56
C GLU A 380 1.47 23.97 -2.46
N GLY A 381 2.54 24.34 -1.76
CA GLY A 381 2.52 25.38 -0.73
C GLY A 381 1.69 24.98 0.49
N GLY A 382 0.95 25.96 1.03
CA GLY A 382 0.02 25.77 2.14
C GLY A 382 -1.37 25.26 1.72
N PRO A 383 -2.24 24.93 2.68
CA PRO A 383 -3.58 24.42 2.41
C PRO A 383 -4.43 25.38 1.58
N GLU A 384 -4.32 26.70 1.79
CA GLU A 384 -5.08 27.71 1.03
C GLU A 384 -4.69 27.78 -0.45
N ARG A 385 -3.39 27.65 -0.77
CA ARG A 385 -2.92 27.64 -2.17
C ARG A 385 -3.40 26.40 -2.90
N THR A 386 -3.31 25.24 -2.24
CA THR A 386 -3.81 23.99 -2.80
C THR A 386 -5.34 23.98 -2.93
N ASN A 387 -6.06 24.55 -1.96
CA ASN A 387 -7.51 24.74 -2.03
C ASN A 387 -7.90 25.58 -3.27
N LYS A 388 -7.22 26.71 -3.49
CA LYS A 388 -7.40 27.53 -4.69
C LYS A 388 -7.19 26.74 -5.98
N ARG A 389 -6.16 25.89 -6.03
CA ARG A 389 -5.92 25.01 -7.18
C ARG A 389 -7.04 23.98 -7.37
N PHE A 390 -7.55 23.36 -6.30
CA PHE A 390 -8.69 22.45 -6.39
C PHE A 390 -9.94 23.14 -6.94
N HIS A 391 -10.21 24.36 -6.52
CA HIS A 391 -11.33 25.16 -7.04
C HIS A 391 -11.17 25.50 -8.52
N TYR A 392 -9.94 25.77 -8.96
CA TYR A 392 -9.61 26.01 -10.36
C TYR A 392 -9.81 24.77 -11.23
N VAL A 393 -9.18 23.64 -10.90
CA VAL A 393 -9.22 22.42 -11.74
C VAL A 393 -10.60 21.77 -11.77
N SER A 394 -11.45 22.06 -10.79
CA SER A 394 -12.79 21.49 -10.70
C SER A 394 -13.90 22.47 -11.09
N MET A 395 -13.59 23.71 -11.49
CA MET A 395 -14.56 24.80 -11.64
C MET A 395 -15.76 24.40 -12.51
N ASP A 396 -15.51 23.91 -13.72
CA ASP A 396 -16.53 23.55 -14.71
C ASP A 396 -16.99 22.09 -14.66
N MET A 397 -16.55 21.33 -13.66
CA MET A 397 -16.90 19.91 -13.52
C MET A 397 -18.09 19.72 -12.60
N PRO A 398 -19.14 18.98 -13.02
CA PRO A 398 -20.29 18.70 -12.16
C PRO A 398 -19.91 17.77 -10.98
N ALA A 399 -18.97 16.83 -11.19
CA ALA A 399 -18.42 15.98 -10.15
C ALA A 399 -17.07 16.52 -9.66
N LYS A 400 -16.91 16.70 -8.34
CA LYS A 400 -15.66 17.19 -7.74
C LYS A 400 -14.79 16.01 -7.32
N ARG A 401 -13.83 15.62 -8.17
CA ARG A 401 -12.91 14.49 -7.95
C ARG A 401 -11.50 14.98 -7.67
N LEU A 402 -11.20 15.23 -6.39
CA LEU A 402 -9.93 15.82 -5.94
C LEU A 402 -8.86 14.75 -5.71
N SER A 403 -7.60 15.05 -5.97
CA SER A 403 -6.48 14.18 -5.59
C SER A 403 -5.35 14.98 -4.97
N THR A 404 -5.04 14.70 -3.71
CA THR A 404 -4.12 15.47 -2.88
C THR A 404 -2.72 14.85 -2.89
N ALA A 405 -1.72 15.68 -3.20
CA ALA A 405 -0.30 15.39 -3.04
C ALA A 405 0.26 16.11 -1.81
N PHE A 406 0.87 15.39 -0.87
CA PHE A 406 1.44 15.99 0.35
C PHE A 406 2.93 16.23 0.21
N ASP A 407 3.44 17.25 0.89
CA ASP A 407 4.87 17.56 0.89
C ASP A 407 5.69 16.48 1.62
N SER A 408 6.99 16.44 1.40
CA SER A 408 7.84 15.42 2.02
C SER A 408 7.88 15.49 3.56
N VAL A 409 7.56 16.64 4.17
CA VAL A 409 7.48 16.77 5.63
C VAL A 409 6.29 15.97 6.15
N THR A 410 5.11 16.21 5.56
CA THR A 410 3.85 15.51 5.84
C THR A 410 3.93 14.02 5.50
N LEU A 411 4.52 13.66 4.34
CA LEU A 411 4.66 12.26 3.91
C LEU A 411 5.42 11.40 4.92
N TYR A 412 6.35 12.01 5.67
CA TYR A 412 7.15 11.34 6.69
C TYR A 412 6.63 11.56 8.12
N GLY A 413 5.41 12.09 8.28
CA GLY A 413 4.80 12.27 9.59
C GLY A 413 5.51 13.30 10.48
N ASN A 414 6.21 14.28 9.89
CA ASN A 414 6.88 15.33 10.64
C ASN A 414 6.05 16.62 10.63
N ASP A 415 6.31 17.48 11.60
CA ASP A 415 5.78 18.84 11.63
C ASP A 415 6.72 19.83 10.91
N PRO A 416 6.21 20.97 10.41
CA PRO A 416 7.03 22.05 9.88
C PRO A 416 7.93 22.67 10.96
N ASP A 417 9.18 22.97 10.64
CA ASP A 417 10.21 23.45 11.57
C ASP A 417 11.20 24.38 10.85
N TYR A 418 11.83 25.31 11.57
CA TYR A 418 12.95 26.14 11.13
C TYR A 418 14.25 25.35 10.87
N ARG A 419 14.38 24.13 11.41
CA ARG A 419 15.53 23.27 11.12
C ARG A 419 15.72 23.15 9.60
N PRO A 420 16.90 23.48 9.02
CA PRO A 420 17.09 23.54 7.57
C PRO A 420 16.69 22.28 6.81
N ASP A 421 16.90 21.09 7.41
CA ASP A 421 16.51 19.79 6.87
C ASP A 421 15.01 19.64 6.62
N ILE A 422 14.19 20.38 7.38
CA ILE A 422 12.72 20.43 7.28
C ILE A 422 12.30 21.69 6.52
N TYR A 423 12.79 22.87 6.94
CA TYR A 423 12.37 24.17 6.42
C TYR A 423 12.49 24.28 4.89
N GLY A 424 13.55 23.70 4.31
CA GLY A 424 13.76 23.67 2.87
C GLY A 424 12.67 22.90 2.11
N LYS A 425 11.92 22.04 2.78
CA LYS A 425 10.97 21.08 2.20
C LYS A 425 9.50 21.39 2.47
N ILE A 426 9.19 22.26 3.43
CA ILE A 426 7.81 22.67 3.75
C ILE A 426 7.10 23.21 2.50
N GLY A 427 5.97 22.61 2.15
CA GLY A 427 5.10 22.99 1.03
C GLY A 427 5.72 22.77 -0.37
N ASN A 428 6.87 22.11 -0.45
CA ASN A 428 7.52 21.79 -1.71
C ASN A 428 7.13 20.39 -2.18
N SER A 429 6.83 20.26 -3.49
CA SER A 429 6.41 18.99 -4.12
C SER A 429 5.10 18.41 -3.55
N GLY A 430 4.32 19.21 -2.82
CA GLY A 430 3.06 18.82 -2.22
C GLY A 430 2.56 19.89 -1.24
N VAL A 431 1.35 19.71 -0.72
CA VAL A 431 0.78 20.58 0.32
C VAL A 431 1.33 20.20 1.71
N SER A 432 1.67 21.20 2.52
CA SER A 432 2.04 21.01 3.93
C SER A 432 0.80 20.92 4.81
N ILE A 433 0.57 19.79 5.47
CA ILE A 433 -0.56 19.56 6.39
C ILE A 433 -0.03 18.97 7.69
N CYS A 434 -0.15 19.69 8.79
CA CYS A 434 0.31 19.22 10.11
C CYS A 434 -0.80 19.04 11.15
N CYS A 435 -2.01 19.51 10.89
CA CYS A 435 -3.12 19.44 11.84
C CYS A 435 -4.51 19.43 11.19
N LEU A 436 -5.56 19.28 12.01
CA LEU A 436 -6.95 19.29 11.55
C LEU A 436 -7.35 20.61 10.87
N ASP A 437 -6.90 21.76 11.39
CA ASP A 437 -7.24 23.06 10.81
C ASP A 437 -6.67 23.22 9.38
N ASP A 438 -5.49 22.65 9.11
CA ASP A 438 -4.93 22.60 7.76
C ASP A 438 -5.80 21.76 6.83
N ALA A 439 -6.28 20.59 7.28
CA ALA A 439 -7.21 19.76 6.50
C ALA A 439 -8.56 20.45 6.24
N LYS A 440 -9.09 21.21 7.22
CA LYS A 440 -10.30 22.02 7.06
C LYS A 440 -10.12 23.08 5.98
N LYS A 441 -9.02 23.85 6.02
CA LYS A 441 -8.69 24.85 5.00
C LYS A 441 -8.45 24.23 3.62
N LEU A 442 -7.79 23.07 3.57
CA LEU A 442 -7.50 22.38 2.31
C LEU A 442 -8.78 22.03 1.55
N TYR A 443 -9.80 21.54 2.26
CA TYR A 443 -11.06 21.06 1.67
C TYR A 443 -12.25 22.01 1.87
N SER A 444 -12.02 23.24 2.36
CA SER A 444 -13.10 24.22 2.50
C SER A 444 -13.72 24.55 1.15
N GLY A 445 -15.03 24.82 1.13
CA GLY A 445 -15.78 25.04 -0.10
C GLY A 445 -16.19 23.77 -0.85
N PHE A 446 -15.66 22.60 -0.49
CA PHE A 446 -16.07 21.29 -1.02
C PHE A 446 -16.83 20.50 0.04
N ASP A 447 -18.09 20.16 -0.25
CA ASP A 447 -18.89 19.34 0.64
C ASP A 447 -18.44 17.87 0.58
N LEU A 448 -17.69 17.43 1.60
CA LEU A 448 -17.08 16.10 1.65
C LEU A 448 -18.10 14.96 1.81
N ALA A 449 -19.32 15.27 2.26
CA ALA A 449 -20.42 14.31 2.37
C ALA A 449 -21.29 14.25 1.10
N ASP A 450 -21.05 15.14 0.13
CA ASP A 450 -21.85 15.19 -1.10
C ASP A 450 -21.62 13.96 -1.98
N ALA A 451 -22.70 13.47 -2.59
CA ALA A 451 -22.67 12.29 -3.42
C ALA A 451 -21.86 12.47 -4.72
N MET A 452 -21.50 13.69 -5.13
CA MET A 452 -20.71 14.01 -6.32
C MET A 452 -19.30 14.53 -5.97
N THR A 453 -18.95 14.59 -4.69
CA THR A 453 -17.60 14.92 -4.22
C THR A 453 -16.86 13.64 -3.84
N SER A 454 -15.58 13.51 -4.23
CA SER A 454 -14.73 12.42 -3.73
C SER A 454 -13.27 12.84 -3.69
N VAL A 455 -12.62 12.60 -2.55
CA VAL A 455 -11.23 13.00 -2.32
C VAL A 455 -10.32 11.78 -2.30
N SER A 456 -9.24 11.82 -3.07
CA SER A 456 -8.15 10.84 -3.00
C SER A 456 -6.94 11.47 -2.30
N MET A 457 -6.37 10.80 -1.32
CA MET A 457 -5.20 11.26 -0.56
C MET A 457 -4.04 10.30 -0.73
N THR A 458 -2.96 10.77 -1.36
CA THR A 458 -1.76 9.95 -1.59
C THR A 458 -0.82 10.08 -0.41
N ILE A 459 -1.07 9.28 0.61
CA ILE A 459 -0.31 9.22 1.86
C ILE A 459 -0.17 7.76 2.29
N ASN A 460 0.97 7.38 2.87
CA ASN A 460 1.26 6.01 3.27
C ASN A 460 1.61 5.91 4.77
N GLY A 461 2.84 6.24 5.15
CA GLY A 461 3.34 6.09 6.53
C GLY A 461 2.40 6.63 7.60
N PRO A 462 2.03 7.92 7.56
CA PRO A 462 1.09 8.49 8.52
C PRO A 462 -0.37 8.52 7.99
N ALA A 463 -0.73 7.64 7.04
CA ALA A 463 -2.06 7.62 6.44
C ALA A 463 -3.22 7.57 7.45
N PRO A 464 -3.15 6.78 8.55
CA PRO A 464 -4.21 6.78 9.57
C PRO A 464 -4.39 8.15 10.24
N MET A 465 -3.32 8.93 10.44
CA MET A 465 -3.38 10.26 11.03
C MET A 465 -4.07 11.26 10.09
N LEU A 466 -3.66 11.28 8.82
CA LEU A 466 -4.27 12.14 7.79
C LEU A 466 -5.73 11.76 7.54
N LEU A 467 -6.07 10.46 7.61
CA LEU A 467 -7.44 9.99 7.56
C LEU A 467 -8.26 10.49 8.75
N GLY A 468 -7.69 10.52 9.95
CA GLY A 468 -8.33 11.11 11.13
C GLY A 468 -8.61 12.61 10.96
N PHE A 469 -7.65 13.38 10.43
CA PHE A 469 -7.88 14.79 10.10
C PHE A 469 -8.98 14.96 9.05
N PHE A 470 -8.95 14.17 7.97
CA PHE A 470 -9.95 14.22 6.91
C PHE A 470 -11.36 13.90 7.41
N MET A 471 -11.50 12.83 8.19
CA MET A 471 -12.78 12.37 8.72
C MET A 471 -13.36 13.39 9.71
N ASN A 472 -12.54 13.98 10.58
CA ASN A 472 -12.99 15.06 11.46
C ASN A 472 -13.37 16.32 10.66
N ALA A 473 -12.63 16.69 9.62
CA ALA A 473 -12.99 17.83 8.76
C ALA A 473 -14.34 17.62 8.06
N ALA A 474 -14.63 16.42 7.57
CA ALA A 474 -15.92 16.08 6.98
C ALA A 474 -17.09 16.18 7.98
N VAL A 475 -16.88 15.69 9.21
CA VAL A 475 -17.88 15.79 10.29
C VAL A 475 -18.14 17.25 10.68
N ASP A 476 -17.07 18.04 10.81
CA ASP A 476 -17.19 19.45 11.17
C ASP A 476 -17.92 20.25 10.08
N GLN A 477 -17.73 19.94 8.79
CA GLN A 477 -18.55 20.55 7.72
C GLN A 477 -20.05 20.27 7.88
N GLN A 478 -20.45 19.05 8.25
CA GLN A 478 -21.87 18.75 8.46
C GLN A 478 -22.39 19.38 9.77
N CYS A 479 -21.54 19.53 10.79
CA CYS A 479 -21.87 20.33 11.97
C CYS A 479 -22.14 21.79 11.60
N GLU A 480 -21.31 22.40 10.74
CA GLU A 480 -21.54 23.76 10.25
C GLU A 480 -22.87 23.93 9.51
N LYS A 481 -23.23 22.96 8.67
CA LYS A 481 -24.53 22.97 8.00
C LYS A 481 -25.67 22.88 9.00
N TYR A 482 -25.61 21.95 9.96
CA TYR A 482 -26.61 21.83 11.00
C TYR A 482 -26.76 23.13 11.80
N ILE A 483 -25.64 23.78 12.16
CA ILE A 483 -25.64 25.04 12.89
C ILE A 483 -26.38 26.13 12.10
N LYS A 484 -26.11 26.25 10.80
CA LYS A 484 -26.77 27.23 9.90
C LYS A 484 -28.25 26.91 9.67
N GLU A 485 -28.59 25.64 9.44
CA GLU A 485 -29.97 25.20 9.21
C GLU A 485 -30.87 25.40 10.44
N ASN A 486 -30.29 25.40 11.65
CA ASN A 486 -31.01 25.59 12.91
C ASN A 486 -30.85 27.00 13.51
N GLY A 487 -30.19 27.94 12.82
CA GLY A 487 -30.02 29.33 13.29
C GLY A 487 -29.18 29.46 14.58
N LEU A 488 -28.23 28.55 14.80
CA LEU A 488 -27.42 28.46 16.03
C LEU A 488 -26.12 29.28 15.96
N GLU A 489 -25.88 30.03 14.88
CA GLU A 489 -24.60 30.69 14.62
C GLU A 489 -24.18 31.66 15.72
N ALA A 490 -25.12 32.46 16.24
CA ALA A 490 -24.82 33.43 17.30
C ALA A 490 -24.43 32.74 18.61
N GLU A 491 -25.11 31.66 18.97
CA GLU A 491 -24.80 30.87 20.17
C GLU A 491 -23.44 30.19 20.04
N VAL A 492 -23.19 29.56 18.88
CA VAL A 492 -21.93 28.87 18.60
C VAL A 492 -20.76 29.84 18.55
N ASN A 493 -20.87 30.98 17.86
CA ASN A 493 -19.79 31.97 17.84
C ASN A 493 -19.49 32.49 19.26
N LYS A 494 -20.51 32.71 20.10
CA LYS A 494 -20.29 33.09 21.51
C LYS A 494 -19.55 32.01 22.31
N LYS A 495 -19.83 30.72 22.05
CA LYS A 495 -19.08 29.60 22.67
C LYS A 495 -17.63 29.58 22.19
N ILE A 496 -17.40 29.73 20.89
CA ILE A 496 -16.06 29.77 20.28
C ILE A 496 -15.25 30.94 20.85
N ASP A 497 -15.81 32.15 20.85
CA ASP A 497 -15.15 33.35 21.39
C ASP A 497 -14.79 33.17 22.86
N LYS A 498 -15.67 32.52 23.64
CA LYS A 498 -15.38 32.17 25.03
C LYS A 498 -14.20 31.19 25.14
N ILE A 499 -14.17 30.12 24.34
CA ILE A 499 -13.07 29.14 24.33
C ILE A 499 -11.73 29.83 24.04
N PHE A 500 -11.69 30.68 23.03
CA PHE A 500 -10.47 31.40 22.64
C PHE A 500 -10.05 32.44 23.67
N LYS A 501 -11.01 33.17 24.25
CA LYS A 501 -10.74 34.12 25.34
C LYS A 501 -10.20 33.44 26.60
N ASP A 502 -10.80 32.31 27.00
CA ASP A 502 -10.39 31.56 28.20
C ASP A 502 -8.98 30.96 28.02
N ARG A 503 -8.55 30.72 26.77
CA ARG A 503 -7.22 30.20 26.41
C ARG A 503 -6.18 31.27 26.07
N GLY A 504 -6.58 32.55 25.99
CA GLY A 504 -5.68 33.64 25.61
C GLY A 504 -5.12 33.51 24.19
N ALA A 505 -5.86 32.91 23.26
CA ALA A 505 -5.43 32.64 21.89
C ALA A 505 -6.37 33.28 20.87
N ASP A 506 -5.85 33.62 19.69
CA ASP A 506 -6.64 34.11 18.57
C ASP A 506 -7.28 32.96 17.78
N ARG A 507 -8.46 33.22 17.21
CA ARG A 507 -9.16 32.27 16.34
C ARG A 507 -8.39 32.09 15.03
N PRO A 508 -8.11 30.84 14.59
CA PRO A 508 -7.52 30.60 13.28
C PRO A 508 -8.42 31.09 12.15
N GLN A 509 -7.80 31.56 11.06
CA GLN A 509 -8.49 32.06 9.88
C GLN A 509 -7.89 31.47 8.61
N TYR A 510 -8.68 31.46 7.53
CA TYR A 510 -8.19 31.20 6.19
C TYR A 510 -7.34 32.38 5.72
N ARG A 511 -6.08 32.14 5.35
CA ARG A 511 -5.15 33.21 4.97
C ARG A 511 -5.19 33.45 3.46
N GLY A 512 -5.66 34.62 3.04
CA GLY A 512 -5.74 35.04 1.64
C GLY A 512 -7.17 35.17 1.13
N GLU A 513 -7.31 35.48 -0.17
CA GLU A 513 -8.62 35.61 -0.81
C GLU A 513 -9.26 34.24 -1.07
N LEU A 514 -10.56 34.13 -0.77
CA LEU A 514 -11.33 32.93 -1.09
C LEU A 514 -11.50 32.81 -2.62
N PRO A 515 -11.39 31.61 -3.19
CA PRO A 515 -11.70 31.38 -4.60
C PRO A 515 -13.13 31.82 -4.96
N ALA A 516 -13.35 32.27 -6.19
CA ALA A 516 -14.64 32.84 -6.61
C ALA A 516 -15.86 31.91 -6.43
N ASN A 517 -15.65 30.59 -6.51
CA ASN A 517 -16.68 29.56 -6.32
C ASN A 517 -16.68 28.94 -4.89
N HIS A 518 -15.97 29.55 -3.94
CA HIS A 518 -15.89 29.06 -2.57
C HIS A 518 -17.08 29.59 -1.72
N ASN A 519 -17.86 28.69 -1.12
CA ASN A 519 -19.10 29.03 -0.41
C ASN A 519 -18.94 29.24 1.11
N GLY A 520 -17.72 29.16 1.64
CA GLY A 520 -17.41 29.36 3.06
C GLY A 520 -17.60 28.14 3.95
N LEU A 521 -18.05 26.99 3.41
CA LEU A 521 -18.18 25.74 4.16
C LEU A 521 -16.81 25.23 4.64
N GLY A 522 -16.72 24.79 5.90
CA GLY A 522 -15.51 24.25 6.52
C GLY A 522 -14.63 25.29 7.24
N LEU A 523 -15.04 26.56 7.26
CA LEU A 523 -14.27 27.66 7.87
C LEU A 523 -14.85 28.12 9.22
N MET A 524 -16.11 27.82 9.52
CA MET A 524 -16.75 28.28 10.76
C MET A 524 -16.18 27.57 11.99
N LEU A 525 -15.79 26.31 11.89
CA LEU A 525 -15.21 25.57 13.02
C LEU A 525 -13.68 25.51 12.98
N LEU A 526 -13.00 26.51 12.39
CA LEU A 526 -11.54 26.58 12.50
C LEU A 526 -11.11 26.77 13.96
N GLY A 527 -10.25 25.86 14.43
CA GLY A 527 -9.65 25.85 15.75
C GLY A 527 -10.47 25.21 16.88
N VAL A 528 -11.66 24.71 16.57
CA VAL A 528 -12.54 23.94 17.46
C VAL A 528 -13.17 22.77 16.70
N THR A 529 -13.83 21.84 17.39
CA THR A 529 -14.54 20.71 16.75
C THR A 529 -16.03 20.73 17.10
N GLY A 530 -16.85 20.05 16.28
CA GLY A 530 -18.31 20.03 16.45
C GLY A 530 -18.78 19.60 17.85
N ASP A 531 -18.09 18.65 18.48
CA ASP A 531 -18.35 18.16 19.85
C ASP A 531 -18.08 19.19 20.95
N GLN A 532 -17.31 20.24 20.67
CA GLN A 532 -17.06 21.33 21.62
C GLN A 532 -18.16 22.40 21.60
N VAL A 533 -18.95 22.47 20.52
CA VAL A 533 -19.93 23.55 20.30
C VAL A 533 -21.38 23.07 20.26
N LEU A 534 -21.61 21.82 19.86
CA LEU A 534 -22.90 21.13 19.83
C LEU A 534 -23.08 20.20 21.04
N THR A 535 -24.31 19.76 21.29
CA THR A 535 -24.58 18.72 22.29
C THR A 535 -24.09 17.36 21.82
N LYS A 536 -23.72 16.48 22.76
CA LYS A 536 -23.18 15.15 22.46
C LYS A 536 -24.09 14.33 21.53
N ASP A 537 -25.39 14.29 21.79
CA ASP A 537 -26.33 13.48 21.00
C ASP A 537 -26.44 13.98 19.55
N VAL A 538 -26.41 15.29 19.34
CA VAL A 538 -26.43 15.90 18.00
C VAL A 538 -25.12 15.59 17.26
N TYR A 539 -23.99 15.79 17.91
CA TYR A 539 -22.68 15.54 17.31
C TYR A 539 -22.50 14.06 16.93
N GLU A 540 -22.80 13.12 17.83
CA GLU A 540 -22.65 11.69 17.55
C GLU A 540 -23.55 11.22 16.40
N LYS A 541 -24.77 11.76 16.30
CA LYS A 541 -25.64 11.51 15.15
C LYS A 541 -25.04 12.01 13.85
N ILE A 542 -24.58 13.27 13.81
CA ILE A 542 -23.93 13.86 12.62
C ILE A 542 -22.68 13.08 12.25
N LYS A 543 -21.84 12.71 13.23
CA LYS A 543 -20.63 11.91 13.04
C LYS A 543 -20.97 10.58 12.37
N PHE A 544 -21.93 9.83 12.91
CA PHE A 544 -22.33 8.54 12.36
C PHE A 544 -22.89 8.66 10.92
N GLU A 545 -23.80 9.61 10.69
CA GLU A 545 -24.42 9.82 9.37
C GLU A 545 -23.39 10.26 8.32
N THR A 546 -22.45 11.14 8.69
CA THR A 546 -21.38 11.63 7.80
C THR A 546 -20.43 10.49 7.40
N MET A 547 -20.00 9.67 8.36
CA MET A 547 -19.09 8.54 8.14
C MET A 547 -19.67 7.50 7.17
N ALA A 548 -20.99 7.31 7.19
CA ALA A 548 -21.66 6.37 6.30
C ALA A 548 -21.71 6.83 4.83
N VAL A 549 -21.66 8.15 4.58
CA VAL A 549 -21.83 8.73 3.24
C VAL A 549 -20.53 9.23 2.62
N VAL A 550 -19.55 9.64 3.43
CA VAL A 550 -18.29 10.23 2.97
C VAL A 550 -17.60 9.39 1.89
N ARG A 551 -17.17 10.05 0.80
CA ARG A 551 -16.59 9.41 -0.37
C ARG A 551 -15.10 9.77 -0.52
N GLY A 552 -14.26 8.76 -0.68
CA GLY A 552 -12.84 9.01 -0.95
C GLY A 552 -11.97 7.78 -0.93
N THR A 553 -10.67 8.01 -1.05
CA THR A 553 -9.63 6.99 -1.03
C THR A 553 -8.45 7.51 -0.23
N VAL A 554 -7.92 6.71 0.69
CA VAL A 554 -6.57 6.89 1.21
C VAL A 554 -5.67 5.83 0.59
N GLN A 555 -4.45 6.19 0.19
CA GLN A 555 -3.57 5.26 -0.51
C GLN A 555 -3.10 4.13 0.42
N ALA A 556 -2.34 4.47 1.46
CA ALA A 556 -2.08 3.61 2.62
C ALA A 556 -1.63 2.17 2.33
N ASP A 557 -0.99 1.93 1.19
CA ASP A 557 -0.41 0.62 0.85
C ASP A 557 1.03 0.58 1.38
N ILE A 558 1.21 -0.13 2.49
CA ILE A 558 2.47 -0.26 3.23
C ILE A 558 3.40 -1.27 2.56
N LEU A 559 2.85 -2.26 1.86
CA LEU A 559 3.67 -3.32 1.25
C LEU A 559 4.51 -2.75 0.11
N LYS A 560 3.96 -1.87 -0.73
CA LYS A 560 4.73 -1.19 -1.78
C LYS A 560 5.82 -0.25 -1.24
N GLU A 561 5.69 0.24 -0.01
CA GLU A 561 6.65 1.18 0.57
C GLU A 561 8.00 0.53 0.83
N ASP A 562 7.98 -0.68 1.39
CA ASP A 562 9.20 -1.45 1.64
C ASP A 562 9.78 -2.03 0.32
N GLN A 563 8.90 -2.38 -0.63
CA GLN A 563 9.30 -2.92 -1.93
C GLN A 563 9.94 -1.87 -2.85
N ALA A 564 9.43 -0.63 -2.89
CA ALA A 564 9.82 0.37 -3.90
C ALA A 564 9.95 1.81 -3.37
N GLN A 565 8.91 2.35 -2.71
CA GLN A 565 8.78 3.81 -2.52
C GLN A 565 9.59 4.39 -1.35
N ASN A 566 10.00 3.56 -0.39
CA ASN A 566 10.84 3.93 0.75
C ASN A 566 10.28 5.04 1.67
N THR A 567 8.95 5.22 1.80
CA THR A 567 8.34 6.17 2.76
C THR A 567 7.73 5.50 4.00
N CYS A 568 8.11 4.24 4.30
CA CYS A 568 7.79 3.60 5.58
C CYS A 568 8.41 4.38 6.74
N ILE A 569 7.56 4.96 7.58
CA ILE A 569 7.97 5.55 8.86
C ILE A 569 7.77 4.60 10.03
N PHE A 570 6.81 3.68 9.89
CA PHE A 570 6.55 2.63 10.87
C PHE A 570 7.03 1.26 10.39
N SER A 571 7.32 0.34 11.32
CA SER A 571 7.61 -1.05 11.00
C SER A 571 6.46 -1.63 10.20
N THR A 572 6.77 -2.50 9.22
CA THR A 572 5.77 -3.06 8.33
C THR A 572 4.63 -3.74 9.11
N GLU A 573 4.96 -4.43 10.20
CA GLU A 573 3.97 -5.09 11.06
C GLU A 573 3.06 -4.09 11.78
N PHE A 574 3.62 -3.03 12.38
CA PHE A 574 2.85 -2.01 13.07
C PHE A 574 1.95 -1.22 12.09
N ALA A 575 2.48 -0.89 10.92
CA ALA A 575 1.74 -0.20 9.88
C ALA A 575 0.58 -1.05 9.32
N LEU A 576 0.79 -2.35 9.09
CA LEU A 576 -0.29 -3.28 8.72
C LEU A 576 -1.32 -3.43 9.85
N ARG A 577 -0.89 -3.44 11.12
CA ARG A 577 -1.80 -3.37 12.27
C ARG A 577 -2.71 -2.15 12.21
N LEU A 578 -2.13 -0.95 12.04
CA LEU A 578 -2.89 0.30 11.90
C LEU A 578 -3.90 0.23 10.75
N MET A 579 -3.52 -0.32 9.59
CA MET A 579 -4.43 -0.47 8.46
C MET A 579 -5.59 -1.43 8.74
N GLY A 580 -5.32 -2.52 9.45
CA GLY A 580 -6.38 -3.41 9.95
C GLY A 580 -7.30 -2.70 10.94
N ASP A 581 -6.78 -1.84 11.81
CA ASP A 581 -7.58 -1.08 12.77
C ASP A 581 -8.51 -0.06 12.08
N VAL A 582 -8.02 0.61 11.04
CA VAL A 582 -8.83 1.47 10.15
C VAL A 582 -9.97 0.66 9.52
N GLN A 583 -9.65 -0.50 8.94
CA GLN A 583 -10.64 -1.33 8.25
C GLN A 583 -11.69 -1.90 9.22
N GLU A 584 -11.28 -2.29 10.42
CA GLU A 584 -12.20 -2.74 11.48
C GLU A 584 -13.14 -1.60 11.91
N TYR A 585 -12.59 -0.39 12.11
CA TYR A 585 -13.38 0.79 12.43
C TYR A 585 -14.39 1.12 11.32
N PHE A 586 -13.98 1.00 10.05
CA PHE A 586 -14.86 1.22 8.90
C PHE A 586 -16.04 0.24 8.89
N ILE A 587 -15.81 -1.03 9.20
CA ILE A 587 -16.87 -2.04 9.29
C ILE A 587 -17.83 -1.71 10.44
N LYS A 588 -17.32 -1.42 11.64
CA LYS A 588 -18.13 -1.11 12.82
C LYS A 588 -18.98 0.15 12.63
N ASN A 589 -18.42 1.18 11.99
CA ASN A 589 -19.10 2.48 11.77
C ASN A 589 -19.75 2.61 10.39
N GLN A 590 -19.87 1.52 9.62
CA GLN A 590 -20.52 1.49 8.32
C GLN A 590 -19.95 2.48 7.27
N VAL A 591 -18.64 2.71 7.30
CA VAL A 591 -17.91 3.50 6.30
C VAL A 591 -17.79 2.69 5.00
N ARG A 592 -18.80 2.82 4.12
CA ARG A 592 -18.97 1.98 2.92
C ARG A 592 -18.54 2.64 1.61
N ASN A 593 -18.31 3.95 1.64
CA ASN A 593 -18.03 4.75 0.44
C ASN A 593 -16.59 5.29 0.41
N PHE A 594 -15.77 4.90 1.38
CA PHE A 594 -14.37 5.28 1.49
C PHE A 594 -13.48 4.04 1.34
N TYR A 595 -12.50 4.11 0.43
CA TYR A 595 -11.51 3.05 0.24
C TYR A 595 -10.40 3.21 1.28
N SER A 596 -10.27 2.22 2.15
CA SER A 596 -9.29 2.22 3.26
C SER A 596 -7.86 1.99 2.78
N VAL A 597 -7.69 1.38 1.61
CA VAL A 597 -6.40 1.15 0.97
C VAL A 597 -6.54 1.20 -0.55
N SER A 598 -5.57 1.83 -1.20
CA SER A 598 -5.36 1.78 -2.64
C SER A 598 -4.06 1.03 -2.94
N ILE A 599 -4.19 -0.27 -3.16
CA ILE A 599 -3.09 -1.20 -3.42
C ILE A 599 -2.40 -0.79 -4.73
N SER A 600 -1.12 -0.42 -4.67
CA SER A 600 -0.48 0.40 -5.71
C SER A 600 0.75 -0.26 -6.32
N GLY A 601 0.70 -0.43 -7.64
CA GLY A 601 1.82 -0.79 -8.51
C GLY A 601 2.53 0.38 -9.15
N TYR A 602 1.91 1.57 -9.16
CA TYR A 602 2.49 2.75 -9.81
C TYR A 602 3.95 2.98 -9.39
N HIS A 603 4.20 3.07 -8.09
CA HIS A 603 5.53 3.32 -7.53
C HIS A 603 6.51 2.17 -7.76
N ILE A 604 6.02 0.92 -7.84
CA ILE A 604 6.83 -0.25 -8.18
C ILE A 604 7.34 -0.14 -9.63
N ALA A 605 6.48 0.26 -10.56
CA ALA A 605 6.85 0.51 -11.95
C ALA A 605 7.80 1.71 -12.11
N GLU A 606 7.48 2.83 -11.47
CA GLU A 606 8.32 4.04 -11.54
C GLU A 606 9.73 3.82 -10.97
N ALA A 607 9.88 2.88 -10.01
CA ALA A 607 11.19 2.52 -9.46
C ALA A 607 12.05 1.65 -10.40
N GLY A 608 11.45 0.94 -11.35
CA GLY A 608 12.18 -0.13 -12.01
C GLY A 608 11.37 -1.12 -12.80
N ALA A 609 10.23 -1.51 -12.24
CA ALA A 609 9.58 -2.76 -12.63
C ALA A 609 8.96 -2.68 -14.03
N ASN A 610 9.08 -3.78 -14.77
CA ASN A 610 8.32 -3.98 -15.99
C ASN A 610 6.82 -4.20 -15.68
N PRO A 611 5.92 -4.20 -16.69
CA PRO A 611 4.47 -4.29 -16.47
C PRO A 611 4.04 -5.58 -15.75
N ILE A 612 4.69 -6.70 -16.03
CA ILE A 612 4.38 -8.02 -15.44
C ILE A 612 4.73 -8.00 -13.95
N THR A 613 5.95 -7.60 -13.61
CA THR A 613 6.40 -7.51 -12.21
C THR A 613 5.57 -6.50 -11.43
N GLN A 614 5.22 -5.35 -12.01
CA GLN A 614 4.28 -4.41 -11.41
C GLN A 614 2.95 -5.10 -11.09
N LEU A 615 2.30 -5.72 -12.08
CA LEU A 615 0.98 -6.30 -11.93
C LEU A 615 0.98 -7.43 -10.90
N ALA A 616 1.96 -8.32 -10.98
CA ALA A 616 2.11 -9.45 -10.07
C ALA A 616 2.32 -8.99 -8.62
N PHE A 617 3.26 -8.08 -8.37
CA PHE A 617 3.51 -7.60 -7.00
C PHE A 617 2.30 -6.86 -6.43
N THR A 618 1.61 -6.08 -7.26
CA THR A 618 0.42 -5.33 -6.82
C THR A 618 -0.72 -6.27 -6.44
N LEU A 619 -1.05 -7.25 -7.27
CA LEU A 619 -2.10 -8.21 -6.95
C LEU A 619 -1.71 -9.09 -5.76
N ALA A 620 -0.44 -9.51 -5.66
CA ALA A 620 0.07 -10.26 -4.53
C ALA A 620 -0.06 -9.46 -3.21
N ASN A 621 0.27 -8.16 -3.23
CA ASN A 621 0.05 -7.25 -2.10
C ASN A 621 -1.45 -7.17 -1.75
N GLY A 622 -2.33 -7.05 -2.76
CA GLY A 622 -3.78 -7.03 -2.56
C GLY A 622 -4.31 -8.30 -1.90
N PHE A 623 -3.87 -9.48 -2.35
CA PHE A 623 -4.24 -10.76 -1.72
C PHE A 623 -3.65 -10.90 -0.32
N THR A 624 -2.49 -10.30 -0.04
CA THR A 624 -1.92 -10.26 1.32
C THR A 624 -2.81 -9.47 2.27
N TYR A 625 -3.36 -8.33 1.82
CA TYR A 625 -4.37 -7.59 2.60
C TYR A 625 -5.65 -8.41 2.81
N VAL A 626 -6.11 -9.15 1.80
CA VAL A 626 -7.27 -10.05 1.94
C VAL A 626 -7.02 -11.11 3.02
N GLU A 627 -5.90 -11.83 2.95
CA GLU A 627 -5.56 -12.86 3.94
C GLU A 627 -5.37 -12.27 5.34
N TYR A 628 -4.78 -11.08 5.45
CA TYR A 628 -4.62 -10.39 6.73
C TYR A 628 -5.96 -9.96 7.36
N TYR A 629 -6.89 -9.40 6.57
CA TYR A 629 -8.20 -9.03 7.11
C TYR A 629 -9.04 -10.27 7.45
N LEU A 630 -8.90 -11.37 6.70
CA LEU A 630 -9.50 -12.66 7.04
C LEU A 630 -8.91 -13.24 8.33
N SER A 631 -7.60 -13.14 8.55
CA SER A 631 -6.96 -13.62 9.79
C SER A 631 -7.42 -12.85 11.03
N ARG A 632 -7.86 -11.60 10.86
CA ARG A 632 -8.53 -10.79 11.89
C ARG A 632 -10.02 -11.09 12.07
N GLY A 633 -10.57 -12.08 11.35
CA GLY A 633 -11.98 -12.46 11.44
C GLY A 633 -12.95 -11.51 10.74
N MET A 634 -12.47 -10.69 9.80
CA MET A 634 -13.34 -9.78 9.04
C MET A 634 -14.04 -10.51 7.89
N ASP A 635 -15.29 -10.14 7.61
CA ASP A 635 -16.05 -10.67 6.47
C ASP A 635 -15.59 -10.01 5.16
N ILE A 636 -15.14 -10.82 4.19
CA ILE A 636 -14.66 -10.37 2.88
C ILE A 636 -15.69 -9.55 2.11
N ASN A 637 -16.98 -9.77 2.33
CA ASN A 637 -18.03 -9.01 1.68
C ASN A 637 -18.21 -7.60 2.25
N LYS A 638 -17.66 -7.33 3.45
CA LYS A 638 -17.70 -6.02 4.11
C LYS A 638 -16.47 -5.17 3.77
N PHE A 639 -15.29 -5.77 3.63
CA PHE A 639 -14.07 -5.02 3.29
C PHE A 639 -13.67 -5.10 1.81
N GLY A 640 -13.95 -6.21 1.10
CA GLY A 640 -13.54 -6.40 -0.29
C GLY A 640 -13.98 -5.27 -1.24
N PRO A 641 -15.24 -4.76 -1.14
CA PRO A 641 -15.68 -3.62 -1.94
C PRO A 641 -14.97 -2.29 -1.65
N ASN A 642 -14.23 -2.19 -0.53
CA ASN A 642 -13.47 -1.03 -0.08
C ASN A 642 -11.97 -1.14 -0.44
N LEU A 643 -11.56 -2.19 -1.17
CA LEU A 643 -10.22 -2.27 -1.76
C LEU A 643 -10.23 -1.54 -3.12
N SER A 644 -9.28 -0.62 -3.30
CA SER A 644 -8.99 0.02 -4.58
C SER A 644 -7.60 -0.39 -5.05
N PHE A 645 -7.36 -0.31 -6.36
CA PHE A 645 -6.07 -0.59 -6.96
C PHE A 645 -5.54 0.64 -7.71
N PHE A 646 -4.22 0.71 -7.91
CA PHE A 646 -3.58 1.81 -8.61
C PHE A 646 -2.37 1.36 -9.43
N PHE A 647 -2.46 1.46 -10.76
CA PHE A 647 -1.42 1.05 -11.70
C PHE A 647 -0.79 2.23 -12.45
N SER A 648 0.46 2.06 -12.89
CA SER A 648 1.11 2.87 -13.91
C SER A 648 0.80 2.33 -15.30
N ASN A 649 0.67 3.21 -16.29
CA ASN A 649 0.63 2.84 -17.70
C ASN A 649 1.83 3.43 -18.44
N GLY A 650 2.66 2.57 -19.03
CA GLY A 650 3.76 2.93 -19.91
C GLY A 650 3.49 2.58 -21.37
N ILE A 651 4.56 2.34 -22.14
CA ILE A 651 4.50 2.13 -23.59
C ILE A 651 4.62 0.65 -24.00
N ASP A 652 5.16 -0.20 -23.12
CA ASP A 652 5.26 -1.64 -23.33
C ASP A 652 3.90 -2.29 -23.65
N PRO A 653 3.86 -3.34 -24.50
CA PRO A 653 2.62 -3.92 -25.02
C PRO A 653 1.68 -4.44 -23.92
N GLU A 654 2.22 -4.96 -22.81
CA GLU A 654 1.45 -5.50 -21.69
C GLU A 654 0.58 -4.44 -21.00
N TYR A 655 0.93 -3.14 -21.10
CA TYR A 655 0.10 -2.05 -20.58
C TYR A 655 -1.26 -1.92 -21.30
N ALA A 656 -1.40 -2.49 -22.50
CA ALA A 656 -2.69 -2.52 -23.20
C ALA A 656 -3.71 -3.47 -22.54
N VAL A 657 -3.25 -4.40 -21.68
CA VAL A 657 -4.09 -5.44 -21.06
C VAL A 657 -3.99 -5.51 -19.53
N ILE A 658 -3.21 -4.64 -18.90
CA ILE A 658 -2.91 -4.72 -17.46
C ILE A 658 -4.18 -4.69 -16.58
N GLY A 659 -5.18 -3.87 -16.92
CA GLY A 659 -6.39 -3.71 -16.14
C GLY A 659 -7.37 -4.86 -16.30
N ARG A 660 -7.58 -5.35 -17.53
CA ARG A 660 -8.39 -6.55 -17.80
C ARG A 660 -7.81 -7.81 -17.17
N VAL A 661 -6.49 -8.01 -17.23
CA VAL A 661 -5.84 -9.15 -16.56
C VAL A 661 -6.01 -9.05 -15.04
N ALA A 662 -5.81 -7.85 -14.46
CA ALA A 662 -6.04 -7.63 -13.04
C ALA A 662 -7.47 -8.01 -12.61
N ARG A 663 -8.49 -7.57 -13.38
CA ARG A 663 -9.89 -7.89 -13.10
C ARG A 663 -10.18 -9.37 -13.22
N ARG A 664 -9.67 -10.04 -14.26
CA ARG A 664 -9.90 -11.46 -14.51
C ARG A 664 -9.26 -12.33 -13.41
N ILE A 665 -8.01 -12.06 -13.04
CA ILE A 665 -7.33 -12.79 -11.96
C ILE A 665 -8.07 -12.61 -10.63
N TRP A 666 -8.39 -11.36 -10.29
CA TRP A 666 -9.05 -11.04 -9.03
C TRP A 666 -10.45 -11.65 -8.93
N SER A 667 -11.27 -11.52 -9.97
CA SER A 667 -12.66 -12.01 -9.91
C SER A 667 -12.71 -13.53 -9.81
N LYS A 668 -11.89 -14.26 -10.59
CA LYS A 668 -11.74 -15.72 -10.50
C LYS A 668 -11.39 -16.15 -9.07
N ALA A 669 -10.34 -15.56 -8.49
CA ALA A 669 -9.89 -15.86 -7.13
C ALA A 669 -10.96 -15.55 -6.08
N LEU A 670 -11.56 -14.36 -6.12
CA LEU A 670 -12.56 -13.93 -5.13
C LEU A 670 -13.82 -14.79 -5.18
N LYS A 671 -14.24 -15.22 -6.37
CA LYS A 671 -15.41 -16.09 -6.53
C LYS A 671 -15.13 -17.53 -6.12
N GLN A 672 -14.07 -18.13 -6.67
CA GLN A 672 -13.86 -19.58 -6.61
C GLN A 672 -13.11 -20.01 -5.35
N LYS A 673 -12.07 -19.26 -4.96
CA LYS A 673 -11.29 -19.58 -3.75
C LYS A 673 -11.91 -18.99 -2.49
N TYR A 674 -12.34 -17.73 -2.53
CA TYR A 674 -12.81 -17.03 -1.32
C TYR A 674 -14.34 -17.02 -1.14
N GLY A 675 -15.12 -17.49 -2.12
CA GLY A 675 -16.58 -17.52 -2.03
C GLY A 675 -17.24 -16.15 -1.87
N ALA A 676 -16.58 -15.09 -2.32
CA ALA A 676 -17.03 -13.71 -2.13
C ALA A 676 -18.18 -13.37 -3.09
N ASN A 677 -19.02 -12.41 -2.71
CA ASN A 677 -20.11 -11.93 -3.56
C ASN A 677 -19.60 -11.09 -4.75
N SER A 678 -20.49 -10.79 -5.69
CA SER A 678 -20.16 -10.03 -6.91
C SER A 678 -19.51 -8.67 -6.64
N ARG A 679 -19.88 -7.97 -5.55
CA ARG A 679 -19.30 -6.65 -5.24
C ARG A 679 -17.84 -6.73 -4.82
N ALA A 680 -17.43 -7.79 -4.13
CA ALA A 680 -16.04 -8.02 -3.75
C ALA A 680 -15.18 -8.51 -4.93
N GLN A 681 -15.80 -9.18 -5.91
CA GLN A 681 -15.15 -9.61 -7.16
C GLN A 681 -14.82 -8.45 -8.12
N MET A 682 -15.45 -7.29 -7.96
CA MET A 682 -15.25 -6.12 -8.83
C MET A 682 -13.99 -5.33 -8.43
N LEU A 683 -12.85 -5.66 -9.06
CA LEU A 683 -11.61 -4.90 -8.89
C LEU A 683 -11.75 -3.52 -9.56
N LYS A 684 -11.76 -2.48 -8.74
CA LYS A 684 -11.72 -1.07 -9.17
C LYS A 684 -10.30 -0.57 -9.15
N TYR A 685 -9.89 0.16 -10.19
CA TYR A 685 -8.55 0.72 -10.23
C TYR A 685 -8.47 2.13 -10.82
N HIS A 686 -7.46 2.84 -10.34
CA HIS A 686 -6.94 4.06 -10.93
C HIS A 686 -5.76 3.72 -11.85
N ILE A 687 -5.63 4.42 -12.98
CA ILE A 687 -4.39 4.45 -13.77
C ILE A 687 -3.80 5.85 -13.72
N GLN A 688 -2.48 5.92 -13.61
CA GLN A 688 -1.69 7.11 -13.88
C GLN A 688 -0.71 6.80 -15.02
N THR A 689 -0.56 7.72 -15.96
CA THR A 689 0.47 7.63 -17.01
C THR A 689 1.87 7.61 -16.39
N SER A 690 2.83 6.88 -16.98
CA SER A 690 4.15 6.69 -16.38
C SER A 690 4.97 7.97 -16.39
N GLY A 691 5.46 8.40 -15.21
CA GLY A 691 6.36 9.55 -15.08
C GLY A 691 7.74 9.25 -15.66
N ARG A 692 8.23 8.03 -15.47
CA ARG A 692 9.52 7.52 -15.97
C ARG A 692 9.64 7.52 -17.49
N SER A 693 8.50 7.39 -18.18
CA SER A 693 8.42 7.48 -19.63
C SER A 693 8.57 8.92 -20.17
N LEU A 694 8.50 9.92 -19.29
CA LEU A 694 8.59 11.32 -19.64
C LEU A 694 10.02 11.81 -19.40
N HIS A 695 10.53 12.63 -20.32
CA HIS A 695 11.95 13.00 -20.35
C HIS A 695 12.13 14.50 -20.25
N ALA A 696 13.26 14.93 -19.69
CA ALA A 696 13.59 16.35 -19.53
C ALA A 696 14.14 16.98 -20.82
N GLN A 697 14.42 16.16 -21.84
CA GLN A 697 14.80 16.56 -23.19
C GLN A 697 13.58 16.45 -24.11
N GLU A 698 13.42 17.41 -25.02
CA GLU A 698 12.29 17.48 -25.96
C GLU A 698 10.94 17.26 -25.25
N ILE A 699 10.70 18.03 -24.18
CA ILE A 699 9.56 17.84 -23.27
C ILE A 699 8.20 17.86 -23.96
N ASP A 700 8.06 18.52 -25.12
CA ASP A 700 6.81 18.50 -25.88
C ASP A 700 6.43 17.11 -26.40
N PHE A 701 7.40 16.20 -26.58
CA PHE A 701 7.12 14.80 -26.96
C PHE A 701 6.43 14.01 -25.84
N ASN A 702 6.47 14.51 -24.60
CA ASN A 702 5.82 13.86 -23.46
C ASN A 702 4.29 13.86 -23.61
N ASP A 703 3.67 14.89 -24.19
CA ASP A 703 2.23 14.90 -24.46
C ASP A 703 1.81 13.75 -25.39
N ILE A 704 2.66 13.40 -26.36
CA ILE A 704 2.40 12.28 -27.28
C ILE A 704 2.40 10.96 -26.51
N ARG A 705 3.41 10.74 -25.66
CA ARG A 705 3.51 9.54 -24.81
C ARG A 705 2.32 9.41 -23.87
N THR A 706 2.01 10.49 -23.15
CA THR A 706 0.87 10.58 -22.23
C THR A 706 -0.45 10.31 -22.95
N THR A 707 -0.63 10.80 -24.18
CA THR A 707 -1.83 10.55 -24.99
C THR A 707 -2.03 9.07 -25.30
N LEU A 708 -0.96 8.37 -25.71
CA LEU A 708 -1.03 6.93 -26.01
C LEU A 708 -1.32 6.09 -24.75
N GLN A 709 -0.68 6.44 -23.63
CA GLN A 709 -0.89 5.77 -22.34
C GLN A 709 -2.31 5.96 -21.82
N ALA A 710 -2.85 7.18 -21.95
CA ALA A 710 -4.24 7.49 -21.60
C ALA A 710 -5.24 6.73 -22.50
N LEU A 711 -4.92 6.56 -23.79
CA LEU A 711 -5.76 5.81 -24.71
C LEU A 711 -5.89 4.34 -24.29
N TYR A 712 -4.78 3.67 -23.97
CA TYR A 712 -4.80 2.30 -23.42
C TYR A 712 -5.66 2.22 -22.16
N ALA A 713 -5.50 3.15 -21.23
CA ALA A 713 -6.26 3.17 -19.99
C ALA A 713 -7.78 3.32 -20.21
N ILE A 714 -8.19 4.15 -21.18
CA ILE A 714 -9.61 4.41 -21.47
C ILE A 714 -10.24 3.27 -22.27
N TYR A 715 -9.49 2.68 -23.21
CA TYR A 715 -9.91 1.51 -23.98
C TYR A 715 -10.08 0.27 -23.10
N ASP A 716 -9.17 0.06 -22.14
CA ASP A 716 -9.28 -0.97 -21.13
C ASP A 716 -10.17 -0.56 -19.94
N ASN A 717 -11.10 0.38 -20.14
CA ASN A 717 -12.19 0.70 -19.21
C ASN A 717 -11.75 0.96 -17.74
N CYS A 718 -10.73 1.81 -17.54
CA CYS A 718 -10.29 2.23 -16.20
C CYS A 718 -11.38 3.02 -15.43
N ASN A 719 -11.35 2.98 -14.09
CA ASN A 719 -12.36 3.67 -13.26
C ASN A 719 -11.98 5.11 -12.90
N SER A 720 -10.70 5.45 -12.99
CA SER A 720 -10.18 6.79 -12.75
C SER A 720 -8.85 6.94 -13.48
N LEU A 721 -8.58 8.10 -14.07
CA LEU A 721 -7.35 8.35 -14.83
C LEU A 721 -6.67 9.67 -14.41
N HIS A 722 -5.35 9.59 -14.21
CA HIS A 722 -4.45 10.73 -14.12
C HIS A 722 -3.55 10.76 -15.35
N THR A 723 -3.42 11.94 -15.94
CA THR A 723 -2.51 12.24 -17.05
C THR A 723 -1.45 13.20 -16.54
N ASN A 724 -0.20 12.78 -16.62
CA ASN A 724 0.94 13.61 -16.25
C ASN A 724 1.07 14.77 -17.22
N ALA A 725 1.72 15.83 -16.75
CA ALA A 725 1.96 17.00 -17.57
C ALA A 725 3.26 16.86 -18.39
N TYR A 726 3.38 17.59 -19.49
CA TYR A 726 4.54 17.45 -20.38
C TYR A 726 5.88 17.85 -19.71
N ASP A 727 5.83 18.69 -18.67
CA ASP A 727 6.96 19.18 -17.87
C ASP A 727 7.25 18.34 -16.60
N GLU A 728 6.62 17.16 -16.46
CA GLU A 728 6.75 16.24 -15.31
C GLU A 728 8.20 15.98 -14.88
N ALA A 729 9.10 15.79 -15.86
CA ALA A 729 10.51 15.47 -15.60
C ALA A 729 11.30 16.63 -14.96
N ILE A 730 10.70 17.83 -14.84
CA ILE A 730 11.36 19.06 -14.44
C ILE A 730 10.74 19.67 -13.17
N THR A 731 9.41 19.87 -13.15
CA THR A 731 8.73 20.61 -12.07
C THR A 731 7.30 20.12 -11.86
N THR A 732 6.71 20.46 -10.71
CA THR A 732 5.26 20.33 -10.48
C THR A 732 4.49 21.15 -11.54
N PRO A 733 3.35 20.63 -12.06
CA PRO A 733 2.64 21.26 -13.18
C PRO A 733 2.17 22.70 -12.93
N THR A 734 2.55 23.60 -13.83
CA THR A 734 1.97 24.95 -13.91
C THR A 734 0.49 24.91 -14.29
N GLU A 735 -0.25 26.01 -14.16
CA GLU A 735 -1.66 26.07 -14.61
C GLU A 735 -1.80 25.75 -16.11
N ASN A 736 -0.89 26.25 -16.94
CA ASN A 736 -0.89 25.94 -18.38
C ASN A 736 -0.58 24.47 -18.66
N SER A 737 0.37 23.89 -17.93
CA SER A 737 0.75 22.49 -18.11
C SER A 737 -0.36 21.53 -17.70
N VAL A 738 -1.02 21.79 -16.57
CA VAL A 738 -2.14 20.96 -16.09
C VAL A 738 -3.32 20.99 -17.06
N ARG A 739 -3.57 22.12 -17.74
CA ARG A 739 -4.60 22.24 -18.76
C ARG A 739 -4.32 21.35 -19.98
N ARG A 740 -3.07 21.27 -20.45
CA ARG A 740 -2.67 20.36 -21.55
C ARG A 740 -2.92 18.90 -21.14
N ALA A 741 -2.48 18.52 -19.95
CA ALA A 741 -2.69 17.19 -19.41
C ALA A 741 -4.18 16.82 -19.32
N MET A 742 -5.02 17.73 -18.80
CA MET A 742 -6.48 17.52 -18.75
C MET A 742 -7.11 17.43 -20.14
N ALA A 743 -6.64 18.23 -21.10
CA ALA A 743 -7.16 18.24 -22.46
C ALA A 743 -6.99 16.88 -23.14
N ILE A 744 -5.93 16.12 -22.85
CA ILE A 744 -5.74 14.75 -23.36
C ILE A 744 -6.95 13.88 -23.03
N GLN A 745 -7.38 13.84 -21.76
CA GLN A 745 -8.53 13.05 -21.34
C GLN A 745 -9.84 13.55 -21.95
N LEU A 746 -10.00 14.87 -22.07
CA LEU A 746 -11.20 15.49 -22.64
C LEU A 746 -11.32 15.18 -24.13
N ILE A 747 -10.24 15.29 -24.91
CA ILE A 747 -10.21 14.98 -26.34
C ILE A 747 -10.54 13.49 -26.55
N ILE A 748 -9.92 12.58 -25.80
CA ILE A 748 -10.18 11.14 -25.92
C ILE A 748 -11.65 10.82 -25.57
N ASN A 749 -12.21 11.37 -24.49
CA ASN A 749 -13.57 11.04 -24.05
C ASN A 749 -14.67 11.75 -24.87
N LYS A 750 -14.44 12.99 -25.31
CA LYS A 750 -15.46 13.81 -25.98
C LYS A 750 -15.37 13.75 -27.50
N GLU A 751 -14.16 13.83 -28.07
CA GLU A 751 -13.94 14.02 -29.52
C GLU A 751 -13.61 12.72 -30.27
N LEU A 752 -12.76 11.85 -29.70
CA LEU A 752 -12.30 10.64 -30.40
C LEU A 752 -13.47 9.68 -30.68
N GLY A 753 -13.84 9.48 -31.96
CA GLY A 753 -15.05 8.75 -32.32
C GLY A 753 -15.11 7.29 -31.84
N LEU A 754 -13.98 6.57 -31.81
CA LEU A 754 -13.96 5.17 -31.41
C LEU A 754 -14.27 4.96 -29.91
N THR A 755 -14.06 5.96 -29.04
CA THR A 755 -14.36 5.85 -27.60
C THR A 755 -15.86 5.92 -27.28
N LYS A 756 -16.71 6.14 -28.29
CA LYS A 756 -18.16 5.94 -28.16
C LYS A 756 -18.51 4.45 -28.00
N ASN A 757 -17.63 3.54 -28.46
CA ASN A 757 -17.66 2.14 -28.05
C ASN A 757 -16.83 1.97 -26.77
N GLU A 758 -17.37 1.23 -25.82
CA GLU A 758 -16.84 1.06 -24.47
C GLU A 758 -16.09 -0.26 -24.27
N ASN A 759 -16.06 -1.13 -25.28
CA ASN A 759 -15.32 -2.38 -25.29
C ASN A 759 -14.50 -2.61 -26.59
N PRO A 760 -13.74 -1.60 -27.09
CA PRO A 760 -13.19 -1.63 -28.44
C PRO A 760 -12.04 -2.64 -28.63
N ILE A 761 -11.51 -3.16 -27.53
CA ILE A 761 -10.38 -4.12 -27.51
C ILE A 761 -10.82 -5.58 -27.48
N GLN A 762 -12.10 -5.88 -27.23
CA GLN A 762 -12.60 -7.26 -27.23
C GLN A 762 -12.68 -7.81 -28.66
N GLY A 763 -12.29 -9.07 -28.85
CA GLY A 763 -12.23 -9.70 -30.18
C GLY A 763 -10.94 -9.41 -30.97
N SER A 764 -10.03 -8.60 -30.43
CA SER A 764 -8.72 -8.36 -31.04
C SER A 764 -7.76 -9.49 -30.67
N PHE A 765 -7.27 -10.23 -31.68
CA PHE A 765 -6.42 -11.41 -31.45
C PHE A 765 -5.20 -11.13 -30.58
N ILE A 766 -4.50 -10.01 -30.84
CA ILE A 766 -3.32 -9.63 -30.05
C ILE A 766 -3.67 -9.26 -28.61
N ILE A 767 -4.87 -8.70 -28.37
CA ILE A 767 -5.31 -8.35 -27.02
C ILE A 767 -5.66 -9.62 -26.25
N GLU A 768 -6.35 -10.58 -26.87
CA GLU A 768 -6.66 -11.87 -26.26
C GLU A 768 -5.38 -12.63 -25.91
N GLU A 769 -4.46 -12.75 -26.87
CA GLU A 769 -3.16 -13.41 -26.66
C GLU A 769 -2.32 -12.73 -25.58
N LEU A 770 -2.21 -11.39 -25.59
CA LEU A 770 -1.50 -10.66 -24.54
C LEU A 770 -2.19 -10.83 -23.18
N THR A 771 -3.53 -10.88 -23.12
CA THR A 771 -4.25 -11.08 -21.86
C THR A 771 -3.86 -12.43 -21.25
N ASP A 772 -3.82 -13.49 -22.04
CA ASP A 772 -3.46 -14.84 -21.57
C ASP A 772 -1.99 -14.96 -21.20
N LEU A 773 -1.08 -14.40 -22.03
CA LEU A 773 0.37 -14.37 -21.75
C LEU A 773 0.68 -13.63 -20.44
N VAL A 774 0.08 -12.46 -20.23
CA VAL A 774 0.30 -11.66 -19.03
C VAL A 774 -0.37 -12.30 -17.82
N GLU A 775 -1.56 -12.91 -17.95
CA GLU A 775 -2.18 -13.65 -16.85
C GLU A 775 -1.27 -14.79 -16.37
N GLU A 776 -0.80 -15.66 -17.25
CA GLU A 776 0.06 -16.78 -16.86
C GLU A 776 1.40 -16.31 -16.29
N ALA A 777 2.00 -15.26 -16.85
CA ALA A 777 3.24 -14.69 -16.32
C ALA A 777 3.07 -14.17 -14.87
N VAL A 778 1.91 -13.57 -14.56
CA VAL A 778 1.57 -13.13 -13.20
C VAL A 778 1.37 -14.33 -12.27
N LEU A 779 0.66 -15.38 -12.70
CA LEU A 779 0.41 -16.57 -11.86
C LEU A 779 1.71 -17.36 -11.60
N THR A 780 2.64 -17.39 -12.56
CA THR A 780 3.99 -17.93 -12.35
C THR A 780 4.78 -17.11 -11.32
N GLU A 781 4.64 -15.78 -11.33
CA GLU A 781 5.30 -14.93 -10.34
C GLU A 781 4.70 -15.13 -8.93
N PHE A 782 3.39 -15.37 -8.81
CA PHE A 782 2.75 -15.77 -7.55
C PHE A 782 3.37 -17.05 -6.95
N ASP A 783 3.69 -18.03 -7.79
CA ASP A 783 4.33 -19.27 -7.36
C ASP A 783 5.75 -19.00 -6.80
N ARG A 784 6.54 -18.16 -7.48
CA ARG A 784 7.88 -17.75 -7.00
C ARG A 784 7.83 -17.01 -5.67
N ILE A 785 6.83 -16.15 -5.47
CA ILE A 785 6.63 -15.45 -4.19
C ILE A 785 6.22 -16.45 -3.09
N THR A 786 5.39 -17.44 -3.42
CA THR A 786 4.98 -18.49 -2.47
C THR A 786 6.16 -19.31 -1.96
N GLU A 787 7.08 -19.71 -2.84
CA GLU A 787 8.29 -20.45 -2.46
C GLU A 787 9.17 -19.71 -1.43
N ARG A 788 9.00 -18.39 -1.33
CA ARG A 788 9.71 -17.51 -0.38
C ARG A 788 8.89 -17.20 0.88
N GLY A 789 7.76 -17.87 1.08
CA GLY A 789 6.88 -17.67 2.24
C GLY A 789 5.83 -16.57 2.04
N GLY A 790 5.37 -16.35 0.80
CA GLY A 790 4.41 -15.30 0.45
C GLY A 790 5.06 -13.92 0.40
N VAL A 791 4.26 -12.85 0.31
CA VAL A 791 4.77 -11.49 0.13
C VAL A 791 5.70 -11.06 1.26
N LEU A 792 5.31 -11.30 2.51
CA LEU A 792 6.10 -10.91 3.68
C LEU A 792 7.43 -11.68 3.76
N GLY A 793 7.42 -12.99 3.48
CA GLY A 793 8.65 -13.80 3.44
C GLY A 793 9.58 -13.38 2.29
N ALA A 794 9.02 -13.07 1.12
CA ALA A 794 9.78 -12.52 0.00
C ALA A 794 10.42 -11.16 0.34
N MET A 795 9.72 -10.28 1.07
CA MET A 795 10.24 -8.99 1.54
C MET A 795 11.39 -9.16 2.53
N GLU A 796 11.34 -10.15 3.43
CA GLU A 796 12.45 -10.45 4.34
C GLU A 796 13.75 -10.80 3.60
N THR A 797 13.64 -11.44 2.44
CA THR A 797 14.77 -11.79 1.56
C THR A 797 15.08 -10.73 0.50
N MET A 798 14.39 -9.59 0.53
CA MET A 798 14.52 -8.50 -0.45
C MET A 798 14.24 -8.92 -1.90
N TYR A 799 13.42 -9.94 -2.11
CA TYR A 799 13.15 -10.46 -3.46
C TYR A 799 12.55 -9.41 -4.38
N GLN A 800 11.46 -8.75 -3.93
CA GLN A 800 10.78 -7.74 -4.75
C GLN A 800 11.71 -6.57 -5.06
N ARG A 801 12.36 -6.01 -4.03
CA ARG A 801 13.29 -4.88 -4.17
C ARG A 801 14.46 -5.22 -5.10
N GLY A 802 15.06 -6.40 -4.94
CA GLY A 802 16.14 -6.89 -5.79
C GLY A 802 15.71 -7.02 -7.24
N LYS A 803 14.57 -7.66 -7.50
CA LYS A 803 14.04 -7.81 -8.87
C LYS A 803 13.73 -6.47 -9.54
N ILE A 804 13.12 -5.53 -8.81
CA ILE A 804 12.85 -4.17 -9.30
C ILE A 804 14.15 -3.47 -9.70
N GLN A 805 15.20 -3.58 -8.88
CA GLN A 805 16.50 -2.98 -9.16
C GLN A 805 17.19 -3.62 -10.39
N GLU A 806 17.10 -4.94 -10.53
CA GLU A 806 17.62 -5.67 -11.69
C GLU A 806 16.94 -5.22 -12.99
N GLU A 807 15.61 -5.14 -13.00
CA GLU A 807 14.82 -4.67 -14.15
C GLU A 807 15.10 -3.19 -14.44
N SER A 808 15.25 -2.36 -13.41
CA SER A 808 15.62 -0.95 -13.56
C SER A 808 16.97 -0.77 -14.22
N LEU A 809 17.98 -1.53 -13.77
CA LEU A 809 19.33 -1.49 -14.32
C LEU A 809 19.35 -2.01 -15.76
N TYR A 810 18.57 -3.04 -16.07
CA TYR A 810 18.43 -3.55 -17.43
C TYR A 810 17.87 -2.46 -18.36
N TYR A 811 16.77 -1.81 -17.97
CA TYR A 811 16.18 -0.71 -18.75
C TYR A 811 17.17 0.45 -18.96
N GLU A 812 17.81 0.95 -17.89
CA GLU A 812 18.76 2.07 -18.02
C GLU A 812 19.98 1.67 -18.89
N THR A 813 20.42 0.42 -18.82
CA THR A 813 21.50 -0.10 -19.68
C THR A 813 21.10 -0.05 -21.15
N LEU A 814 19.92 -0.54 -21.51
CA LEU A 814 19.43 -0.51 -22.91
C LEU A 814 19.20 0.92 -23.41
N LYS A 815 18.68 1.80 -22.54
CA LYS A 815 18.49 3.22 -22.84
C LYS A 815 19.80 3.94 -23.09
N HIS A 816 20.84 3.69 -22.28
CA HIS A 816 22.14 4.34 -22.42
C HIS A 816 22.96 3.78 -23.59
N THR A 817 22.87 2.48 -23.86
CA THR A 817 23.53 1.86 -25.02
C THR A 817 22.85 2.22 -26.35
N GLY A 818 21.56 2.59 -26.31
CA GLY A 818 20.76 2.92 -27.48
C GLY A 818 20.04 1.71 -28.09
N GLU A 819 20.20 0.51 -27.51
CA GLU A 819 19.47 -0.69 -27.93
C GLU A 819 17.96 -0.56 -27.73
N PHE A 820 17.54 0.20 -26.71
CA PHE A 820 16.15 0.60 -26.54
C PHE A 820 15.95 2.05 -27.03
N PRO A 821 15.26 2.26 -28.16
CA PRO A 821 15.16 3.58 -28.78
C PRO A 821 14.23 4.51 -27.99
N ILE A 822 14.74 5.69 -27.64
CA ILE A 822 13.99 6.77 -27.00
C ILE A 822 14.14 8.05 -27.81
N ILE A 823 13.05 8.43 -28.49
CA ILE A 823 12.95 9.60 -29.36
C ILE A 823 13.23 10.89 -28.57
N GLY A 824 14.19 11.69 -29.04
CA GLY A 824 14.64 12.94 -28.40
C GLY A 824 15.70 12.75 -27.32
N VAL A 825 16.02 11.51 -26.93
CA VAL A 825 16.99 11.19 -25.86
C VAL A 825 18.24 10.51 -26.40
N ASN A 826 18.10 9.31 -26.99
CA ASN A 826 19.23 8.55 -27.56
C ASN A 826 19.16 8.40 -29.09
N THR A 827 18.01 8.72 -29.69
CA THR A 827 17.80 8.73 -31.15
C THR A 827 16.84 9.86 -31.53
N PHE A 828 16.81 10.26 -32.80
CA PHE A 828 16.06 11.43 -33.30
C PHE A 828 16.34 12.69 -32.46
N LEU A 829 17.63 13.04 -32.36
CA LEU A 829 18.09 14.18 -31.57
C LEU A 829 17.90 15.50 -32.31
N ASN A 830 17.79 16.59 -31.56
CA ASN A 830 17.80 17.93 -32.12
C ASN A 830 19.13 18.24 -32.83
N SER A 831 19.13 19.24 -33.71
CA SER A 831 20.34 19.90 -34.23
C SER A 831 21.35 20.33 -33.15
N LYS A 832 20.89 20.59 -31.92
CA LYS A 832 21.71 20.93 -30.74
C LYS A 832 22.04 19.72 -29.85
N GLY A 833 21.74 18.49 -30.26
CA GLY A 833 21.87 17.28 -29.46
C GLY A 833 20.63 17.01 -28.59
N SER A 834 20.83 16.60 -27.34
CA SER A 834 19.75 16.30 -26.36
C SER A 834 19.92 17.14 -25.08
N PRO A 835 19.81 18.48 -25.15
CA PRO A 835 19.95 19.33 -23.97
C PRO A 835 18.73 19.20 -23.05
N THR A 836 18.97 19.20 -21.74
CA THR A 836 17.92 19.32 -20.73
C THR A 836 17.28 20.70 -20.80
N VAL A 837 15.95 20.76 -20.83
CA VAL A 837 15.21 22.03 -20.81
C VAL A 837 15.29 22.64 -19.41
N THR A 838 15.61 23.93 -19.33
CA THR A 838 15.50 24.70 -18.07
C THR A 838 14.13 25.35 -18.04
N PRO A 839 13.31 25.12 -17.01
CA PRO A 839 11.96 25.68 -16.94
C PRO A 839 12.01 27.20 -16.74
N GLY A 840 11.09 27.93 -17.38
CA GLY A 840 10.94 29.38 -17.18
C GLY A 840 10.31 29.74 -15.82
N GLU A 841 9.54 28.82 -15.24
CA GLU A 841 8.87 28.97 -13.95
C GLU A 841 9.01 27.67 -13.15
N VAL A 842 9.32 27.75 -11.86
CA VAL A 842 9.37 26.61 -10.95
C VAL A 842 8.42 26.87 -9.80
N ILE A 843 7.50 25.93 -9.57
CA ILE A 843 6.53 26.06 -8.50
C ILE A 843 7.14 25.56 -7.18
N ARG A 844 7.32 26.48 -6.23
CA ARG A 844 7.82 26.22 -4.86
C ARG A 844 7.00 27.01 -3.84
N ALA A 845 7.06 26.57 -2.59
CA ALA A 845 6.48 27.29 -1.46
C ALA A 845 7.24 28.60 -1.20
N THR A 846 6.50 29.68 -0.96
CA THR A 846 7.10 30.98 -0.59
C THR A 846 7.59 30.98 0.85
N LYS A 847 8.35 32.01 1.24
CA LYS A 847 8.77 32.15 2.64
C LYS A 847 7.57 32.33 3.56
N GLU A 848 6.62 33.15 3.14
CA GLU A 848 5.40 33.48 3.89
C GLU A 848 4.56 32.23 4.15
N GLU A 849 4.39 31.36 3.15
CA GLU A 849 3.67 30.08 3.32
C GLU A 849 4.32 29.18 4.37
N LYS A 850 5.66 29.16 4.44
CA LYS A 850 6.40 28.35 5.43
C LYS A 850 6.24 28.90 6.84
N GLU A 851 6.40 30.22 7.00
CA GLU A 851 6.19 30.88 8.29
C GLU A 851 4.77 30.67 8.79
N TYR A 852 3.76 30.72 7.91
CA TYR A 852 2.37 30.49 8.26
C TYR A 852 2.10 29.07 8.78
N GLN A 853 2.76 28.06 8.20
CA GLN A 853 2.65 26.68 8.68
C GLN A 853 3.29 26.50 10.06
N ILE A 854 4.47 27.09 10.29
CA ILE A 854 5.16 27.02 11.58
C ILE A 854 4.35 27.76 12.66
N GLU A 855 3.80 28.94 12.34
CA GLU A 855 2.94 29.69 13.23
C GLU A 855 1.66 28.92 13.58
N THR A 856 1.03 28.28 12.58
CA THR A 856 -0.16 27.43 12.79
C THR A 856 0.13 26.28 13.76
N LEU A 857 1.29 25.62 13.61
CA LEU A 857 1.74 24.57 14.52
C LEU A 857 1.94 25.10 15.95
N ASN A 858 2.64 26.23 16.12
CA ASN A 858 2.89 26.81 17.44
C ASN A 858 1.58 27.18 18.14
N LEU A 859 0.66 27.83 17.42
CA LEU A 859 -0.67 28.19 17.95
C LEU A 859 -1.52 26.97 18.32
N LEU A 860 -1.36 25.84 17.62
CA LEU A 860 -2.01 24.57 17.98
C LEU A 860 -1.45 24.03 19.29
N ASN A 861 -0.12 23.95 19.40
CA ASN A 861 0.58 23.42 20.57
C ASN A 861 0.25 24.23 21.83
N ASP A 862 0.31 25.56 21.74
CA ASP A 862 -0.01 26.45 22.85
C ASP A 862 -1.48 26.30 23.30
N ARG A 863 -2.40 26.05 22.35
CA ARG A 863 -3.83 25.94 22.63
C ARG A 863 -4.22 24.64 23.32
N PHE A 864 -3.56 23.53 22.97
CA PHE A 864 -4.00 22.18 23.33
C PHE A 864 -2.93 21.38 24.08
N GLU A 865 -1.94 22.04 24.71
CA GLU A 865 -0.84 21.37 25.42
C GLU A 865 -1.33 20.24 26.36
N LYS A 866 -2.39 20.52 27.15
CA LYS A 866 -2.96 19.56 28.09
C LYS A 866 -3.71 18.43 27.38
N GLU A 867 -4.65 18.76 26.52
CA GLU A 867 -5.48 17.79 25.78
C GLU A 867 -4.64 16.90 24.86
N ALA A 868 -3.58 17.44 24.26
CA ALA A 868 -2.62 16.71 23.45
C ALA A 868 -1.89 15.66 24.30
N LYS A 869 -1.32 16.05 25.44
CA LYS A 869 -0.64 15.11 26.35
C LYS A 869 -1.56 13.96 26.79
N GLU A 870 -2.79 14.28 27.22
CA GLU A 870 -3.76 13.26 27.64
C GLU A 870 -4.15 12.31 26.50
N SER A 871 -4.26 12.83 25.27
CA SER A 871 -4.63 12.03 24.10
C SER A 871 -3.49 11.15 23.60
N LEU A 872 -2.24 11.65 23.61
CA LEU A 872 -1.06 10.88 23.25
C LEU A 872 -0.82 9.74 24.26
N ASP A 873 -0.99 10.00 25.57
CA ASP A 873 -0.90 8.97 26.61
C ASP A 873 -1.92 7.84 26.41
N ARG A 874 -3.17 8.19 26.05
CA ARG A 874 -4.21 7.18 25.72
C ARG A 874 -3.83 6.37 24.49
N LEU A 875 -3.38 7.04 23.43
CA LEU A 875 -2.98 6.39 22.19
C LEU A 875 -1.80 5.41 22.41
N GLN A 876 -0.80 5.80 23.20
CA GLN A 876 0.34 4.93 23.56
C GLN A 876 -0.13 3.73 24.40
N LYS A 877 -1.03 3.93 25.37
CA LYS A 877 -1.60 2.84 26.16
C LYS A 877 -2.40 1.86 25.30
N ALA A 878 -3.20 2.36 24.36
CA ALA A 878 -3.93 1.52 23.41
C ALA A 878 -2.98 0.71 22.52
N ALA A 879 -1.85 1.29 22.10
CA ALA A 879 -0.83 0.59 21.31
C ALA A 879 -0.25 -0.61 22.08
N ILE A 880 0.15 -0.39 23.33
CA ILE A 880 0.70 -1.40 24.24
C ILE A 880 -0.32 -2.50 24.55
N LYS A 881 -1.58 -2.13 24.78
CA LYS A 881 -2.67 -3.07 25.14
C LYS A 881 -3.28 -3.82 23.96
N ASN A 882 -2.75 -3.66 22.75
CA ASN A 882 -3.32 -4.25 21.54
C ASN A 882 -4.78 -3.82 21.24
N GLU A 883 -5.17 -2.61 21.62
CA GLU A 883 -6.48 -2.03 21.31
C GLU A 883 -6.51 -1.40 19.90
N ASN A 884 -7.70 -1.05 19.39
CA ASN A 884 -7.86 -0.43 18.06
C ASN A 884 -7.35 1.02 18.07
N LEU A 885 -6.26 1.28 17.36
CA LEU A 885 -5.59 2.58 17.40
C LEU A 885 -6.30 3.66 16.62
N PHE A 886 -7.03 3.31 15.57
CA PHE A 886 -7.70 4.30 14.75
C PHE A 886 -8.85 5.00 15.49
N ALA A 887 -9.53 4.29 16.40
CA ALA A 887 -10.52 4.91 17.29
C ALA A 887 -9.91 6.02 18.17
N GLU A 888 -8.74 5.79 18.76
CA GLU A 888 -8.03 6.81 19.54
C GLU A 888 -7.43 7.91 18.65
N LEU A 889 -6.98 7.58 17.43
CA LEU A 889 -6.51 8.57 16.46
C LEU A 889 -7.61 9.56 16.06
N MET A 890 -8.87 9.13 15.94
CA MET A 890 -9.99 10.03 15.68
C MET A 890 -10.16 11.11 16.76
N GLU A 891 -9.75 10.83 18.00
CA GLU A 891 -9.76 11.79 19.10
C GLU A 891 -8.45 12.58 19.19
N ALA A 892 -7.29 11.92 19.06
CA ALA A 892 -5.98 12.58 19.10
C ALA A 892 -5.82 13.64 17.99
N THR A 893 -6.33 13.36 16.79
CA THR A 893 -6.26 14.26 15.63
C THR A 893 -7.08 15.55 15.78
N LYS A 894 -7.91 15.68 16.82
CA LYS A 894 -8.59 16.94 17.15
C LYS A 894 -7.67 17.95 17.84
N PHE A 895 -6.62 17.47 18.52
CA PHE A 895 -5.81 18.26 19.45
C PHE A 895 -4.31 18.21 19.17
N CYS A 896 -3.83 17.13 18.57
CA CYS A 896 -2.40 16.89 18.36
C CYS A 896 -1.99 17.21 16.92
N SER A 897 -0.74 17.63 16.74
CA SER A 897 -0.10 17.72 15.43
C SER A 897 0.28 16.33 14.89
N LEU A 898 0.59 16.28 13.59
CA LEU A 898 1.06 15.10 12.90
C LEU A 898 2.36 14.54 13.51
N GLY A 899 3.32 15.42 13.78
CA GLY A 899 4.61 15.07 14.38
C GLY A 899 4.48 14.59 15.82
N GLN A 900 3.61 15.21 16.62
CA GLN A 900 3.31 14.74 17.98
C GLN A 900 2.79 13.31 17.99
N ILE A 901 1.79 13.01 17.15
CA ILE A 901 1.21 11.66 17.05
C ILE A 901 2.27 10.66 16.56
N THR A 902 3.04 11.03 15.54
CA THR A 902 4.07 10.15 14.96
C THR A 902 5.17 9.81 15.97
N ASN A 903 5.69 10.80 16.68
CA ASN A 903 6.72 10.59 17.69
C ASN A 903 6.22 9.76 18.87
N ALA A 904 4.99 10.01 19.34
CA ALA A 904 4.39 9.18 20.39
C ALA A 904 4.28 7.70 19.96
N MET A 905 3.98 7.43 18.69
CA MET A 905 3.97 6.08 18.12
C MET A 905 5.37 5.48 17.93
N PHE A 906 6.42 6.29 17.69
CA PHE A 906 7.81 5.82 17.66
C PHE A 906 8.34 5.41 19.04
N GLU A 907 7.88 6.08 20.10
CA GLU A 907 8.24 5.74 21.48
C GLU A 907 7.70 4.37 21.90
N VAL A 908 6.47 4.05 21.48
CA VAL A 908 5.90 2.69 21.56
C VAL A 908 6.38 1.81 20.38
N GLY A 909 7.60 2.07 19.92
CA GLY A 909 8.40 1.32 18.94
C GLY A 909 7.72 0.92 17.64
N GLY A 910 6.81 1.79 17.17
CA GLY A 910 6.31 1.71 15.82
C GLY A 910 7.37 2.03 14.77
N GLN A 911 8.55 2.60 15.09
CA GLN A 911 9.49 3.14 14.08
C GLN A 911 10.05 2.09 13.10
N TYR A 912 10.02 2.39 11.80
CA TYR A 912 10.55 1.54 10.74
C TYR A 912 12.06 1.31 10.91
N ARG A 913 12.48 0.05 10.88
CA ARG A 913 13.89 -0.32 10.82
C ARG A 913 14.25 -0.58 9.36
N ARG A 914 15.20 0.19 8.82
CA ARG A 914 15.66 0.03 7.45
C ARG A 914 16.23 -1.37 7.26
N ASN A 915 15.68 -2.09 6.30
CA ASN A 915 16.30 -3.27 5.73
C ASN A 915 17.20 -2.81 4.56
N MET A 916 18.41 -3.37 4.41
CA MET A 916 19.44 -2.85 3.48
C MET A 916 18.97 -2.77 2.03
#